data_AF-A0A7J4Y181-F1
#
_entry.id   AF-A0A7J4Y181-F1
#
_cell.length_a   1.000
_cell.length_b   1.000
_cell.length_c   1.000
_cell.angle_alpha   90.00
_cell.angle_beta   90.00
_cell.angle_gamma   90.00
#
_symmetry.space_group_name_H-M   'P 1'
#
loop_
_entity.id
_entity.type
_entity.pdbx_description
1 polymer ?
#
loop_
_entity_poly.entity_id
_entity_poly.type
_entity_poly.pdbx_seq_one_letter_code
_entity_poly.pdbx_strand_id
1 'polypeptide(L)'
;MNKRQWIVLCLLAAGGVMQAQQWPDAPVEARPGARWWWLGSAVDEKNLTYNLEEYARTGMGAVEITPIYGVQGNDANEIQFLSPRWMEVLKHTQTEGKRTGIEIDMNTGTGWPFGGPEVSIEDAATKAIFQTYNLEGGKEIEQDINVTDPKQQAYSVLSRVMAYDEKGKCINLTAHVKKDKLQWKAPAGKWKIVALYIGKTRQKVKRAAPGGEGYVMNHLSKKAVKNYLSRFDRAFKSSKTSYPHTFFNDSYEVYQADWTDDFLEQFARRRGYKLEEHFPEFLDESRPEVSRRIVSDYRETISDLLLENFTCQWTDWAHKNGSITRNQAHGSPGNLIDIYAAVDIPECEGFGLSQFHIEGLRQDSLTKKNDSDLSMLKYASSGAHIAGKTYTSSETFTWLTEHFRTSLSQCKPDMDLMFVSGVNHMFFHGTPYSPKEAEWPGWLFYASINMSPTNSIWRDAPSFFNYITRCQSFLQMGRPDNDFLIYLPVYDMWNEQPGRLLLFTIHHMDKLAPKFIDAIHRINNSGYDGDYISDNFIRSTRFKDGQLVTSGGTGYKALVVPAAHLMPSDVLAHLYELAKQGATIVFLENYPTDVPGYGQLEQKRQSYQRTFRQLPAVSFSETTVTPIGKGKIITGTDYARTLASCNISPEEMKTKFGLQAIRRVNDTGHHYFISSLQNKGVDGWITLGTNAAAAALFNPMTGECGEAKVRQANGKTQVYLQLKSGESIILQTYQQPLQASKPWKYVKEQPFSLRLDHGWKLHFAESKPEIQGTFDIDRPCSWTHIDHPAAQTNMGTGVYSLDIELPTLQADDWILDLGDVRESARVRINGQEAGCAWAMPYQLKVGQFLKPGKNHIEIEVTNLPANRIAELDRQGVQWRKFKEINIVDLNYRPANYGHWSPLPSGLNSEVRLIPVNVMP
;
A
#
# COMPACT_ATOMS: atom_id res chain seq x y z
N MET A 1 -46.64 -9.38 32.82
CA MET A 1 -45.56 -9.86 31.92
C MET A 1 -45.78 -11.32 31.60
N ASN A 2 -45.78 -11.69 30.31
CA ASN A 2 -45.99 -13.06 29.82
C ASN A 2 -44.67 -13.87 29.90
N LYS A 3 -44.73 -15.21 30.09
CA LYS A 3 -43.58 -16.14 29.98
C LYS A 3 -42.64 -15.87 28.80
N ARG A 4 -43.14 -15.38 27.66
CA ARG A 4 -42.29 -14.96 26.52
C ARG A 4 -41.39 -13.75 26.84
N GLN A 5 -41.85 -12.81 27.65
CA GLN A 5 -41.05 -11.67 28.11
C GLN A 5 -40.01 -12.08 29.15
N TRP A 6 -40.27 -13.13 29.94
CA TRP A 6 -39.27 -13.72 30.84
C TRP A 6 -38.18 -14.49 30.09
N ILE A 7 -38.52 -15.21 29.01
CA ILE A 7 -37.51 -15.89 28.18
C ILE A 7 -36.62 -14.90 27.44
N VAL A 8 -37.18 -13.77 26.97
CA VAL A 8 -36.40 -12.68 26.36
C VAL A 8 -35.58 -11.92 27.42
N LEU A 9 -36.08 -11.72 28.65
CA LEU A 9 -35.28 -11.15 29.74
C LEU A 9 -34.19 -12.09 30.25
N CYS A 10 -34.41 -13.42 30.28
CA CYS A 10 -33.38 -14.39 30.65
C CYS A 10 -32.32 -14.56 29.56
N LEU A 11 -32.67 -14.39 28.28
CA LEU A 11 -31.70 -14.32 27.19
C LEU A 11 -30.94 -12.97 27.15
N LEU A 12 -31.54 -11.89 27.64
CA LEU A 12 -30.87 -10.58 27.83
C LEU A 12 -30.06 -10.48 29.13
N ALA A 13 -30.37 -11.30 30.15
CA ALA A 13 -29.62 -11.42 31.40
C ALA A 13 -28.48 -12.45 31.35
N ALA A 14 -28.39 -13.22 30.26
CA ALA A 14 -27.18 -13.96 29.87
C ALA A 14 -26.22 -13.09 29.01
N GLY A 15 -26.40 -11.77 29.05
CA GLY A 15 -25.53 -10.80 28.41
C GLY A 15 -24.13 -10.83 29.02
N GLY A 16 -23.19 -11.39 28.26
CA GLY A 16 -21.78 -11.03 28.31
C GLY A 16 -20.97 -11.66 29.43
N VAL A 17 -20.84 -12.99 29.44
CA VAL A 17 -19.54 -13.53 29.84
C VAL A 17 -18.59 -13.18 28.71
N MET A 18 -17.82 -12.10 28.82
CA MET A 18 -16.69 -11.88 27.92
C MET A 18 -15.74 -13.06 28.10
N GLN A 19 -15.76 -14.01 27.17
CA GLN A 19 -14.77 -15.07 27.15
C GLN A 19 -13.40 -14.44 26.89
N ALA A 20 -12.50 -14.58 27.85
CA ALA A 20 -11.13 -14.11 27.72
C ALA A 20 -10.43 -14.79 26.53
N GLN A 21 -9.55 -14.05 25.84
CA GLN A 21 -8.55 -14.61 24.90
C GLN A 21 -9.13 -15.25 23.64
N GLN A 22 -10.23 -14.73 23.10
CA GLN A 22 -10.75 -15.19 21.81
C GLN A 22 -10.10 -14.45 20.65
N TRP A 23 -9.64 -15.23 19.66
CA TRP A 23 -9.28 -14.68 18.36
C TRP A 23 -10.54 -14.09 17.71
N PRO A 24 -10.47 -12.92 17.05
CA PRO A 24 -11.56 -12.41 16.24
C PRO A 24 -11.94 -13.43 15.16
N ASP A 25 -13.19 -13.36 14.70
CA ASP A 25 -13.58 -14.08 13.49
C ASP A 25 -12.65 -13.68 12.35
N ALA A 26 -12.23 -14.67 11.55
CA ALA A 26 -11.39 -14.46 10.38
C ALA A 26 -12.25 -14.56 9.12
N PRO A 27 -12.88 -13.45 8.68
CA PRO A 27 -13.67 -13.44 7.46
C PRO A 27 -12.75 -13.62 6.23
N VAL A 28 -13.35 -13.80 5.04
CA VAL A 28 -12.57 -14.05 3.81
C VAL A 28 -11.66 -12.86 3.48
N GLU A 29 -12.11 -11.64 3.78
CA GLU A 29 -11.39 -10.38 3.60
C GLU A 29 -10.15 -10.27 4.50
N ALA A 30 -10.08 -11.06 5.58
CA ALA A 30 -8.91 -11.15 6.43
C ALA A 30 -7.82 -12.06 5.84
N ARG A 31 -8.13 -12.90 4.85
CA ARG A 31 -7.12 -13.71 4.16
C ARG A 31 -6.37 -12.85 3.13
N PRO A 32 -5.12 -13.19 2.76
CA PRO A 32 -4.43 -12.47 1.70
C PRO A 32 -5.11 -12.67 0.34
N GLY A 33 -5.12 -11.61 -0.47
CA GLY A 33 -5.43 -11.67 -1.89
C GLY A 33 -4.18 -11.71 -2.78
N ALA A 34 -4.37 -11.84 -4.09
CA ALA A 34 -3.29 -11.68 -5.07
C ALA A 34 -3.79 -11.10 -6.38
N ARG A 35 -2.97 -10.26 -7.01
CA ARG A 35 -3.15 -9.92 -8.43
C ARG A 35 -2.87 -11.16 -9.28
N TRP A 36 -3.88 -11.61 -10.02
CA TRP A 36 -3.89 -12.82 -10.82
C TRP A 36 -3.70 -12.50 -12.31
N TRP A 37 -2.46 -12.61 -12.76
CA TRP A 37 -2.07 -12.19 -14.10
C TRP A 37 -2.57 -13.20 -15.14
N TRP A 38 -3.51 -12.77 -15.99
CA TRP A 38 -4.04 -13.58 -17.07
C TRP A 38 -3.32 -13.25 -18.38
N LEU A 39 -2.24 -13.99 -18.67
CA LEU A 39 -1.45 -13.77 -19.88
C LEU A 39 -2.24 -14.14 -21.14
N GLY A 40 -2.49 -13.15 -22.00
CA GLY A 40 -3.25 -13.30 -23.24
C GLY A 40 -4.73 -13.62 -23.00
N SER A 41 -5.19 -13.51 -21.74
CA SER A 41 -6.39 -14.19 -21.25
C SER A 41 -6.49 -15.66 -21.70
N ALA A 42 -5.36 -16.33 -21.92
CA ALA A 42 -5.32 -17.69 -22.47
C ALA A 42 -5.59 -18.73 -21.37
N VAL A 43 -6.79 -18.65 -20.81
CA VAL A 43 -7.27 -19.48 -19.71
C VAL A 43 -8.33 -20.48 -20.18
N ASP A 44 -8.46 -21.58 -19.46
CA ASP A 44 -9.50 -22.59 -19.68
C ASP A 44 -10.11 -23.03 -18.35
N GLU A 45 -11.34 -23.56 -18.39
CA GLU A 45 -12.14 -23.89 -17.21
C GLU A 45 -11.44 -24.91 -16.29
N LYS A 46 -10.76 -25.90 -16.87
CA LYS A 46 -10.07 -26.95 -16.12
C LYS A 46 -8.91 -26.38 -15.31
N ASN A 47 -8.09 -25.56 -15.94
CA ASN A 47 -6.94 -24.94 -15.28
C ASN A 47 -7.36 -23.80 -14.34
N LEU A 48 -8.45 -23.09 -14.62
CA LEU A 48 -9.06 -22.12 -13.69
C LEU A 48 -9.52 -22.81 -12.40
N THR A 49 -10.24 -23.93 -12.52
CA THR A 49 -10.63 -24.77 -11.37
C THR A 49 -9.40 -25.22 -10.58
N TYR A 50 -8.39 -25.78 -11.25
CA TYR A 50 -7.16 -26.22 -10.60
C TYR A 50 -6.46 -25.09 -9.81
N ASN A 51 -6.28 -23.92 -10.43
CA ASN A 51 -5.61 -22.79 -9.78
C ASN A 51 -6.39 -22.30 -8.55
N LEU A 52 -7.73 -22.15 -8.66
CA LEU A 52 -8.56 -21.72 -7.53
C LEU A 52 -8.59 -22.75 -6.38
N GLU A 53 -8.57 -24.04 -6.68
CA GLU A 53 -8.44 -25.09 -5.65
C GLU A 53 -7.09 -25.01 -4.94
N GLU A 54 -6.00 -24.81 -5.68
CA GLU A 54 -4.66 -24.65 -5.09
C GLU A 54 -4.54 -23.39 -4.24
N TYR A 55 -5.09 -22.26 -4.71
CA TYR A 55 -5.10 -21.00 -3.94
C TYR A 55 -5.92 -21.14 -2.65
N ALA A 56 -7.09 -21.78 -2.73
CA ALA A 56 -7.96 -21.99 -1.57
C ALA A 56 -7.32 -22.92 -0.54
N ARG A 57 -6.69 -24.01 -1.01
CA ARG A 57 -5.96 -24.96 -0.17
C ARG A 57 -4.82 -24.31 0.61
N THR A 58 -4.15 -23.32 0.01
CA THR A 58 -3.06 -22.58 0.65
C THR A 58 -3.56 -21.48 1.61
N GLY A 59 -4.83 -21.09 1.50
CA GLY A 59 -5.46 -20.09 2.39
C GLY A 59 -5.61 -18.69 1.79
N MET A 60 -5.55 -18.55 0.46
CA MET A 60 -5.84 -17.29 -0.23
C MET A 60 -7.34 -16.96 -0.16
N GLY A 61 -7.68 -15.68 0.05
CA GLY A 61 -9.07 -15.22 0.16
C GLY A 61 -9.63 -14.61 -1.10
N ALA A 62 -8.79 -13.98 -1.92
CA ALA A 62 -9.22 -13.25 -3.10
C ALA A 62 -8.20 -13.36 -4.23
N VAL A 63 -8.69 -13.27 -5.46
CA VAL A 63 -7.85 -13.06 -6.65
C VAL A 63 -8.42 -11.91 -7.48
N GLU A 64 -7.54 -11.01 -7.91
CA GLU A 64 -7.87 -9.96 -8.86
C GLU A 64 -7.46 -10.39 -10.26
N ILE A 65 -8.43 -10.63 -11.14
CA ILE A 65 -8.16 -10.93 -12.54
C ILE A 65 -7.59 -9.67 -13.21
N THR A 66 -6.33 -9.75 -13.62
CA THR A 66 -5.65 -8.69 -14.36
C THR A 66 -5.16 -9.23 -15.71
N PRO A 67 -5.95 -9.05 -16.79
CA PRO A 67 -5.58 -9.48 -18.12
C PRO A 67 -4.40 -8.67 -18.65
N ILE A 68 -3.38 -9.37 -19.17
CA ILE A 68 -2.20 -8.75 -19.75
C ILE A 68 -1.77 -9.44 -21.06
N TYR A 69 -0.67 -8.99 -21.65
CA TYR A 69 -0.03 -9.60 -22.83
C TYR A 69 0.14 -11.12 -22.71
N GLY A 70 0.20 -11.81 -23.85
CA GLY A 70 0.21 -13.27 -23.91
C GLY A 70 1.57 -13.96 -23.83
N VAL A 71 1.52 -15.26 -24.09
CA VAL A 71 2.68 -16.17 -24.15
C VAL A 71 3.04 -16.41 -25.61
N GLN A 72 4.33 -16.40 -25.94
CA GLN A 72 4.83 -16.66 -27.29
C GLN A 72 4.45 -18.06 -27.75
N GLY A 73 3.92 -18.19 -28.97
CA GLY A 73 3.49 -19.47 -29.54
C GLY A 73 2.16 -19.99 -28.99
N ASN A 74 1.42 -19.19 -28.20
CA ASN A 74 0.14 -19.57 -27.59
C ASN A 74 -1.05 -18.78 -28.16
N ASP A 75 -0.88 -18.11 -29.31
CA ASP A 75 -1.85 -17.21 -29.92
C ASP A 75 -3.22 -17.87 -30.18
N ALA A 76 -3.24 -19.16 -30.51
CA ALA A 76 -4.47 -19.91 -30.77
C ALA A 76 -5.39 -20.06 -29.55
N ASN A 77 -4.85 -19.88 -28.34
CA ASN A 77 -5.58 -19.99 -27.08
C ASN A 77 -5.93 -18.62 -26.48
N GLU A 78 -5.50 -17.51 -27.10
CA GLU A 78 -5.76 -16.17 -26.60
C GLU A 78 -7.24 -15.79 -26.70
N ILE A 79 -7.76 -15.18 -25.64
CA ILE A 79 -9.16 -14.78 -25.54
C ILE A 79 -9.25 -13.26 -25.55
N GLN A 80 -10.00 -12.70 -26.49
CA GLN A 80 -10.22 -11.26 -26.58
C GLN A 80 -11.00 -10.77 -25.35
N PHE A 81 -10.46 -9.79 -24.64
CA PHE A 81 -11.05 -9.21 -23.44
C PHE A 81 -12.48 -8.71 -23.68
N LEU A 82 -13.39 -9.06 -22.76
CA LEU A 82 -14.85 -8.80 -22.83
C LEU A 82 -15.59 -9.42 -24.03
N SER A 83 -14.95 -10.31 -24.81
CA SER A 83 -15.67 -11.12 -25.80
C SER A 83 -16.65 -12.11 -25.13
N PRO A 84 -17.62 -12.67 -25.86
CA PRO A 84 -18.52 -13.69 -25.30
C PRO A 84 -17.79 -14.86 -24.63
N ARG A 85 -16.68 -15.34 -25.21
CA ARG A 85 -15.85 -16.39 -24.62
C ARG A 85 -15.15 -15.92 -23.34
N TRP A 86 -14.67 -14.68 -23.30
CA TRP A 86 -14.07 -14.11 -22.09
C TRP A 86 -15.08 -14.01 -20.95
N MET A 87 -16.31 -13.57 -21.26
CA MET A 87 -17.38 -13.47 -20.26
C MET A 87 -17.84 -14.85 -19.74
N GLU A 88 -17.74 -15.90 -20.56
CA GLU A 88 -18.01 -17.29 -20.17
C GLU A 88 -16.96 -17.81 -19.17
N VAL A 89 -15.67 -17.63 -19.46
CA VAL A 89 -14.62 -18.05 -18.53
C VAL A 89 -14.64 -17.24 -17.24
N LEU A 90 -14.96 -15.94 -17.28
CA LEU A 90 -15.21 -15.15 -16.05
C LEU A 90 -16.36 -15.74 -15.22
N LYS A 91 -17.47 -16.13 -15.87
CA LYS A 91 -18.61 -16.75 -15.19
C LYS A 91 -18.23 -18.08 -14.54
N HIS A 92 -17.42 -18.89 -15.23
CA HIS A 92 -16.85 -20.11 -14.64
C HIS A 92 -15.98 -19.79 -13.43
N THR A 93 -15.05 -18.83 -13.56
CA THR A 93 -14.19 -18.37 -12.47
C THR A 93 -14.98 -17.89 -11.26
N GLN A 94 -16.04 -17.11 -11.45
CA GLN A 94 -16.93 -16.66 -10.35
C GLN A 94 -17.72 -17.81 -9.71
N THR A 95 -18.10 -18.82 -10.50
CA THR A 95 -18.78 -20.02 -9.98
C THR A 95 -17.82 -20.83 -9.12
N GLU A 96 -16.59 -21.02 -9.59
CA GLU A 96 -15.54 -21.71 -8.85
C GLU A 96 -15.09 -20.95 -7.61
N GLY A 97 -14.96 -19.62 -7.69
CA GLY A 97 -14.68 -18.76 -6.54
C GLY A 97 -15.72 -18.94 -5.43
N LYS A 98 -17.01 -18.97 -5.78
CA LYS A 98 -18.08 -19.30 -4.82
C LYS A 98 -17.95 -20.70 -4.22
N ARG A 99 -17.53 -21.69 -5.02
CA ARG A 99 -17.34 -23.08 -4.57
C ARG A 99 -16.16 -23.22 -3.62
N THR A 100 -15.06 -22.51 -3.87
CA THR A 100 -13.83 -22.59 -3.08
C THR A 100 -13.77 -21.58 -1.94
N GLY A 101 -14.65 -20.58 -1.93
CA GLY A 101 -14.65 -19.48 -0.97
C GLY A 101 -13.61 -18.41 -1.28
N ILE A 102 -13.22 -18.25 -2.55
CA ILE A 102 -12.33 -17.19 -3.03
C ILE A 102 -13.18 -16.08 -3.66
N GLU A 103 -12.94 -14.85 -3.25
CA GLU A 103 -13.51 -13.67 -3.88
C GLU A 103 -12.84 -13.39 -5.22
N ILE A 104 -13.66 -13.04 -6.21
CA ILE A 104 -13.20 -12.75 -7.57
C ILE A 104 -13.34 -11.26 -7.83
N ASP A 105 -12.18 -10.61 -7.86
CA ASP A 105 -12.00 -9.20 -8.21
C ASP A 105 -11.49 -9.08 -9.65
N MET A 106 -11.53 -7.87 -10.20
CA MET A 106 -11.14 -7.64 -11.59
C MET A 106 -10.62 -6.21 -11.79
N ASN A 107 -9.50 -6.07 -12.48
CA ASN A 107 -9.08 -4.78 -13.02
C ASN A 107 -10.18 -4.26 -13.99
N THR A 108 -10.55 -2.98 -13.90
CA THR A 108 -11.54 -2.37 -14.80
C THR A 108 -10.89 -2.01 -16.14
N GLY A 109 -10.23 -2.98 -16.77
CA GLY A 109 -9.44 -2.83 -17.97
C GLY A 109 -8.49 -4.01 -18.19
N THR A 110 -7.48 -3.81 -19.03
CA THR A 110 -6.36 -4.74 -19.22
C THR A 110 -5.07 -3.98 -19.01
N GLY A 111 -4.05 -4.58 -18.39
CA GLY A 111 -2.84 -3.84 -18.01
C GLY A 111 -3.21 -2.51 -17.34
N TRP A 112 -2.57 -1.42 -17.75
CA TRP A 112 -2.87 -0.07 -17.23
C TRP A 112 -2.29 1.03 -18.15
N PRO A 113 -2.74 2.29 -18.05
CA PRO A 113 -3.96 2.78 -17.39
C PRO A 113 -5.24 2.39 -18.15
N PHE A 114 -6.41 2.79 -17.64
CA PHE A 114 -7.70 2.54 -18.30
C PHE A 114 -7.73 3.05 -19.74
N GLY A 115 -8.08 2.14 -20.65
CA GLY A 115 -8.08 2.38 -22.07
C GLY A 115 -8.44 1.12 -22.84
N GLY A 116 -8.53 1.23 -24.16
CA GLY A 116 -8.84 0.08 -24.98
C GLY A 116 -9.28 0.42 -26.39
N PRO A 117 -9.67 -0.59 -27.18
CA PRO A 117 -9.93 -0.44 -28.62
C PRO A 117 -11.12 0.47 -28.94
N GLU A 118 -12.06 0.62 -28.01
CA GLU A 118 -13.25 1.47 -28.18
C GLU A 118 -13.04 2.92 -27.69
N VAL A 119 -11.85 3.23 -27.15
CA VAL A 119 -11.50 4.63 -26.84
C VAL A 119 -11.15 5.32 -28.15
N SER A 120 -12.06 6.17 -28.61
CA SER A 120 -11.87 7.03 -29.77
C SER A 120 -10.71 8.01 -29.57
N ILE A 121 -10.19 8.59 -30.65
CA ILE A 121 -9.14 9.61 -30.54
C ILE A 121 -9.67 10.88 -29.85
N GLU A 122 -10.96 11.16 -29.97
CA GLU A 122 -11.67 12.23 -29.29
C GLU A 122 -11.71 12.00 -27.76
N ASP A 123 -11.99 10.78 -27.33
CA ASP A 123 -12.05 10.41 -25.91
C ASP A 123 -10.66 10.07 -25.30
N ALA A 124 -9.60 10.06 -26.10
CA ALA A 124 -8.24 9.76 -25.65
C ALA A 124 -7.64 10.86 -24.76
N ALA A 125 -6.71 10.46 -23.89
CA ALA A 125 -5.96 11.34 -23.01
C ALA A 125 -5.42 12.58 -23.74
N THR A 126 -5.66 13.75 -23.14
CA THR A 126 -5.61 15.05 -23.81
C THR A 126 -4.55 15.94 -23.17
N LYS A 127 -3.86 16.75 -24.00
CA LYS A 127 -2.79 17.65 -23.58
C LYS A 127 -2.92 19.05 -24.17
N ALA A 128 -2.39 20.05 -23.49
CA ALA A 128 -2.37 21.42 -23.96
C ALA A 128 -1.07 21.77 -24.69
N ILE A 129 -1.19 22.33 -25.90
CA ILE A 129 -0.06 22.81 -26.69
C ILE A 129 -0.19 24.31 -26.83
N PHE A 130 0.81 25.04 -26.34
CA PHE A 130 0.86 26.50 -26.42
C PHE A 130 1.94 26.91 -27.41
N GLN A 131 1.62 27.83 -28.32
CA GLN A 131 2.56 28.44 -29.25
C GLN A 131 2.50 29.95 -29.11
N THR A 132 3.67 30.59 -29.07
CA THR A 132 3.79 32.03 -28.89
C THR A 132 4.34 32.68 -30.15
N TYR A 133 3.76 33.82 -30.55
CA TYR A 133 4.21 34.65 -31.66
C TYR A 133 4.36 36.09 -31.16
N ASN A 134 5.44 36.77 -31.54
CA ASN A 134 5.65 38.18 -31.21
C ASN A 134 5.41 39.02 -32.46
N LEU A 135 4.48 39.97 -32.39
CA LEU A 135 4.03 40.74 -33.54
C LEU A 135 4.07 42.25 -33.26
N GLU A 136 4.37 43.02 -34.30
CA GLU A 136 4.28 44.48 -34.27
C GLU A 136 2.93 44.93 -34.83
N GLY A 137 2.21 45.73 -34.05
CA GLY A 137 0.92 46.30 -34.42
C GLY A 137 1.03 47.56 -35.28
N GLY A 138 -0.12 48.14 -35.61
CA GLY A 138 -0.22 49.30 -36.51
C GLY A 138 -0.33 48.92 -38.00
N LYS A 139 -0.38 47.62 -38.30
CA LYS A 139 -0.53 47.06 -39.64
C LYS A 139 -1.54 45.91 -39.65
N GLU A 140 -1.97 45.52 -40.83
CA GLU A 140 -2.70 44.26 -41.02
C GLU A 140 -1.73 43.10 -40.87
N ILE A 141 -2.13 42.12 -40.06
CA ILE A 141 -1.33 40.95 -39.75
C ILE A 141 -2.01 39.75 -40.42
N GLU A 142 -1.21 39.02 -41.19
CA GLU A 142 -1.51 37.65 -41.61
C GLU A 142 -0.43 36.73 -41.01
N GLN A 143 -0.82 35.87 -40.08
CA GLN A 143 0.09 34.95 -39.39
C GLN A 143 -0.48 33.52 -39.45
N ASP A 144 0.33 32.55 -39.87
CA ASP A 144 -0.07 31.14 -39.83
C ASP A 144 -0.24 30.70 -38.37
N ILE A 145 -1.43 30.17 -38.06
CA ILE A 145 -1.82 29.59 -36.77
C ILE A 145 -2.05 28.11 -37.00
N ASN A 146 -0.94 27.38 -37.06
CA ASN A 146 -0.91 25.92 -37.16
C ASN A 146 -0.02 25.34 -36.06
N VAL A 147 -0.44 24.20 -35.51
CA VAL A 147 0.41 23.44 -34.58
C VAL A 147 1.70 23.01 -35.28
N THR A 148 2.85 23.33 -34.68
CA THR A 148 4.16 23.04 -35.28
C THR A 148 4.60 21.61 -35.04
N ASP A 149 4.05 20.90 -34.05
CA ASP A 149 4.32 19.47 -33.83
C ASP A 149 3.61 18.65 -34.92
N PRO A 150 4.35 18.03 -35.87
CA PRO A 150 3.74 17.27 -36.95
C PRO A 150 2.93 16.08 -36.44
N LYS A 151 3.27 15.54 -35.26
CA LYS A 151 2.53 14.41 -34.65
C LYS A 151 1.15 14.81 -34.15
N GLN A 152 0.86 16.11 -34.07
CA GLN A 152 -0.38 16.68 -33.55
C GLN A 152 -1.25 17.34 -34.63
N GLN A 153 -0.71 17.63 -35.81
CA GLN A 153 -1.44 18.29 -36.90
C GLN A 153 -2.77 17.61 -37.25
N ALA A 154 -2.80 16.27 -37.25
CA ALA A 154 -4.01 15.51 -37.56
C ALA A 154 -4.98 15.35 -36.37
N TYR A 155 -4.60 15.76 -35.16
CA TYR A 155 -5.30 15.42 -33.92
C TYR A 155 -5.63 16.62 -33.03
N SER A 156 -4.96 17.74 -33.24
CA SER A 156 -5.13 18.92 -32.39
C SER A 156 -6.18 19.86 -32.94
N VAL A 157 -6.95 20.47 -32.05
CA VAL A 157 -7.95 21.49 -32.38
C VAL A 157 -7.51 22.83 -31.79
N LEU A 158 -7.55 23.89 -32.59
CA LEU A 158 -7.33 25.26 -32.11
C LEU A 158 -8.44 25.62 -31.10
N SER A 159 -8.05 25.88 -29.85
CA SER A 159 -8.98 26.22 -28.77
C SER A 159 -9.11 27.73 -28.59
N ARG A 160 -7.97 28.43 -28.48
CA ARG A 160 -7.93 29.89 -28.28
C ARG A 160 -6.73 30.52 -28.97
N VAL A 161 -6.91 31.75 -29.45
CA VAL A 161 -5.83 32.66 -29.82
C VAL A 161 -6.01 33.95 -29.05
N MET A 162 -5.04 34.28 -28.20
CA MET A 162 -5.10 35.41 -27.29
C MET A 162 -3.95 36.37 -27.58
N ALA A 163 -4.23 37.67 -27.61
CA ALA A 163 -3.25 38.73 -27.81
C ALA A 163 -3.08 39.55 -26.53
N TYR A 164 -1.83 39.84 -26.17
CA TYR A 164 -1.46 40.61 -24.98
C TYR A 164 -0.53 41.75 -25.38
N ASP A 165 -0.85 42.98 -24.98
CA ASP A 165 0.06 44.12 -25.13
C ASP A 165 0.92 44.36 -23.89
N GLU A 166 1.90 45.25 -24.00
CA GLU A 166 2.80 45.64 -22.90
C GLU A 166 2.10 46.37 -21.74
N LYS A 167 0.83 46.76 -21.92
CA LYS A 167 0.02 47.49 -20.92
C LYS A 167 -1.00 46.58 -20.22
N GLY A 168 -0.96 45.28 -20.48
CA GLY A 168 -1.87 44.30 -19.88
C GLY A 168 -3.23 44.18 -20.57
N LYS A 169 -3.42 44.77 -21.76
CA LYS A 169 -4.63 44.57 -22.55
C LYS A 169 -4.63 43.18 -23.16
N CYS A 170 -5.69 42.41 -22.88
CA CYS A 170 -5.91 41.10 -23.47
C CYS A 170 -7.05 41.15 -24.51
N ILE A 171 -6.87 40.53 -25.68
CA ILE A 171 -7.88 40.43 -26.74
C ILE A 171 -7.99 38.96 -27.20
N ASN A 172 -9.20 38.43 -27.22
CA ASN A 172 -9.47 37.12 -27.83
C ASN A 172 -9.58 37.27 -29.36
N LEU A 173 -8.61 36.72 -30.08
CA LEU A 173 -8.51 36.73 -31.53
C LEU A 173 -8.95 35.42 -32.18
N THR A 174 -9.52 34.48 -31.44
CA THR A 174 -9.89 33.16 -31.96
C THR A 174 -10.78 33.25 -33.20
N ALA A 175 -11.80 34.13 -33.20
CA ALA A 175 -12.69 34.34 -34.34
C ALA A 175 -12.03 35.04 -35.56
N HIS A 176 -10.81 35.58 -35.39
CA HIS A 176 -10.04 36.21 -36.47
C HIS A 176 -9.16 35.19 -37.22
N VAL A 177 -9.12 33.93 -36.77
CA VAL A 177 -8.43 32.86 -37.49
C VAL A 177 -9.36 32.28 -38.56
N LYS A 178 -8.94 32.35 -39.82
CA LYS A 178 -9.66 31.79 -40.98
C LYS A 178 -8.68 30.98 -41.81
N LYS A 179 -9.05 29.74 -42.16
CA LYS A 179 -8.19 28.82 -42.95
C LYS A 179 -6.77 28.74 -42.36
N ASP A 180 -6.70 28.55 -41.05
CA ASP A 180 -5.45 28.44 -40.27
C ASP A 180 -4.53 29.67 -40.32
N LYS A 181 -5.08 30.83 -40.68
CA LYS A 181 -4.37 32.11 -40.68
C LYS A 181 -5.09 33.12 -39.79
N LEU A 182 -4.36 33.70 -38.84
CA LEU A 182 -4.82 34.87 -38.11
C LEU A 182 -4.81 36.07 -39.04
N GLN A 183 -5.99 36.66 -39.28
CA GLN A 183 -6.16 37.90 -40.04
C GLN A 183 -6.65 38.99 -39.10
N TRP A 184 -5.75 39.89 -38.70
CA TRP A 184 -6.05 40.87 -37.66
C TRP A 184 -5.41 42.24 -37.93
N LYS A 185 -6.22 43.30 -37.87
CA LYS A 185 -5.74 44.69 -37.86
C LYS A 185 -5.31 45.07 -36.45
N ALA A 186 -4.05 44.76 -36.12
CA ALA A 186 -3.51 44.98 -34.79
C ALA A 186 -3.40 46.47 -34.45
N PRO A 187 -3.90 46.93 -33.29
CA PRO A 187 -3.62 48.28 -32.81
C PRO A 187 -2.11 48.53 -32.67
N ALA A 188 -1.67 49.77 -32.81
CA ALA A 188 -0.26 50.13 -32.65
C ALA A 188 0.28 49.69 -31.27
N GLY A 189 1.50 49.13 -31.27
CA GLY A 189 2.14 48.56 -30.07
C GLY A 189 2.76 47.19 -30.35
N LYS A 190 3.44 46.61 -29.36
CA LYS A 190 3.95 45.23 -29.42
C LYS A 190 2.93 44.28 -28.83
N TRP A 191 2.71 43.16 -29.51
CA TRP A 191 1.75 42.16 -29.12
C TRP A 191 2.40 40.79 -29.01
N LYS A 192 2.20 40.14 -27.87
CA LYS A 192 2.46 38.70 -27.70
C LYS A 192 1.16 37.97 -28.02
N ILE A 193 1.19 37.06 -28.99
CA ILE A 193 0.06 36.19 -29.32
C ILE A 193 0.35 34.80 -28.77
N VAL A 194 -0.60 34.23 -28.05
CA VAL A 194 -0.53 32.83 -27.60
C VAL A 194 -1.68 32.06 -28.22
N ALA A 195 -1.37 31.05 -29.02
CA ALA A 195 -2.31 30.08 -29.55
C ALA A 195 -2.28 28.81 -28.68
N LEU A 196 -3.45 28.42 -28.16
CA LEU A 196 -3.67 27.16 -27.45
C LEU A 196 -4.35 26.17 -28.38
N TYR A 197 -3.74 25.00 -28.55
CA TYR A 197 -4.31 23.85 -29.21
C TYR A 197 -4.55 22.73 -28.19
N ILE A 198 -5.71 22.09 -28.30
CA ILE A 198 -6.03 20.87 -27.55
C ILE A 198 -5.51 19.70 -28.38
N GLY A 199 -4.45 19.04 -27.92
CA GLY A 199 -3.84 17.89 -28.57
C GLY A 199 -4.12 16.58 -27.84
N LYS A 200 -3.60 15.47 -28.37
CA LYS A 200 -3.76 14.13 -27.79
C LYS A 200 -2.41 13.54 -27.39
N THR A 201 -2.33 12.90 -26.23
CA THR A 201 -1.10 12.21 -25.78
C THR A 201 -0.82 11.00 -26.65
N ARG A 202 -1.88 10.39 -27.22
CA ARG A 202 -1.85 9.15 -28.02
C ARG A 202 -1.24 7.97 -27.26
N GLN A 203 -1.16 8.06 -25.94
CA GLN A 203 -0.70 6.96 -25.10
C GLN A 203 -1.59 5.75 -25.36
N LYS A 204 -0.94 4.59 -25.52
CA LYS A 204 -1.62 3.30 -25.60
C LYS A 204 -1.53 2.61 -24.23
N VAL A 205 -2.53 1.79 -23.95
CA VAL A 205 -2.55 0.93 -22.76
C VAL A 205 -1.25 0.11 -22.69
N LYS A 206 -0.57 0.13 -21.54
CA LYS A 206 0.64 -0.68 -21.30
C LYS A 206 0.20 -2.10 -20.97
N ARG A 207 0.96 -3.10 -21.43
CA ARG A 207 0.72 -4.50 -21.06
C ARG A 207 -0.65 -5.04 -21.45
N ALA A 208 -1.26 -4.47 -22.49
CA ALA A 208 -2.61 -4.83 -22.89
C ALA A 208 -2.72 -6.32 -23.24
N ALA A 209 -3.82 -6.94 -22.79
CA ALA A 209 -4.24 -8.24 -23.28
C ALA A 209 -4.89 -8.11 -24.68
N PRO A 210 -5.02 -9.21 -25.43
CA PRO A 210 -5.82 -9.25 -26.64
C PRO A 210 -7.22 -8.66 -26.39
N GLY A 211 -7.64 -7.69 -27.20
CA GLY A 211 -8.91 -6.98 -27.08
C GLY A 211 -8.90 -5.82 -26.07
N GLY A 212 -7.74 -5.54 -25.49
CA GLY A 212 -7.45 -4.43 -24.59
C GLY A 212 -6.56 -3.35 -25.23
N GLU A 213 -6.06 -3.58 -26.43
CA GLU A 213 -5.17 -2.65 -27.13
C GLU A 213 -5.92 -1.40 -27.58
N GLY A 214 -5.42 -0.22 -27.24
CA GLY A 214 -6.02 1.02 -27.70
C GLY A 214 -5.56 2.23 -26.91
N TYR A 215 -6.22 3.37 -27.12
CA TYR A 215 -5.83 4.62 -26.46
C TYR A 215 -6.20 4.59 -24.98
N VAL A 216 -5.35 5.21 -24.16
CA VAL A 216 -5.68 5.55 -22.78
C VAL A 216 -6.74 6.64 -22.80
N MET A 217 -7.80 6.48 -22.02
CA MET A 217 -8.92 7.42 -21.98
C MET A 217 -8.54 8.74 -21.30
N ASN A 218 -9.25 9.81 -21.62
CA ASN A 218 -9.14 11.07 -20.90
C ASN A 218 -9.85 10.99 -19.54
N HIS A 219 -9.07 10.80 -18.47
CA HIS A 219 -9.57 10.71 -17.10
C HIS A 219 -10.15 12.04 -16.58
N LEU A 220 -9.80 13.18 -17.19
CA LEU A 220 -10.34 14.48 -16.82
C LEU A 220 -11.70 14.76 -17.48
N SER A 221 -12.14 13.94 -18.44
CA SER A 221 -13.38 14.13 -19.19
C SER A 221 -14.50 13.21 -18.68
N LYS A 222 -15.56 13.83 -18.16
CA LYS A 222 -16.77 13.10 -17.70
C LYS A 222 -17.35 12.21 -18.80
N LYS A 223 -17.34 12.71 -20.05
CA LYS A 223 -17.85 12.00 -21.23
C LYS A 223 -16.99 10.78 -21.58
N ALA A 224 -15.66 10.96 -21.61
CA ALA A 224 -14.74 9.87 -21.98
C ALA A 224 -14.84 8.71 -20.98
N VAL A 225 -14.88 9.01 -19.67
CA VAL A 225 -15.04 8.00 -18.61
C VAL A 225 -16.37 7.25 -18.77
N LYS A 226 -17.49 7.96 -18.98
CA LYS A 226 -18.80 7.33 -19.24
C LYS A 226 -18.76 6.40 -20.46
N ASN A 227 -18.16 6.86 -21.55
CA ASN A 227 -18.06 6.09 -22.79
C ASN A 227 -17.25 4.82 -22.58
N TYR A 228 -16.12 4.90 -21.87
CA TYR A 228 -15.29 3.76 -21.51
C TYR A 228 -16.08 2.71 -20.70
N LEU A 229 -16.75 3.14 -19.62
CA LEU A 229 -17.52 2.25 -18.74
C LEU A 229 -18.70 1.58 -19.46
N SER A 230 -19.27 2.24 -20.48
CA SER A 230 -20.38 1.68 -21.27
C SER A 230 -20.04 0.35 -21.98
N ARG A 231 -18.75 0.09 -22.25
CA ARG A 231 -18.29 -1.18 -22.82
C ARG A 231 -18.50 -2.34 -21.85
N PHE A 232 -18.19 -2.12 -20.58
CA PHE A 232 -18.43 -3.11 -19.52
C PHE A 232 -19.92 -3.34 -19.35
N ASP A 233 -20.74 -2.28 -19.31
CA ASP A 233 -22.21 -2.40 -19.25
C ASP A 233 -22.76 -3.30 -20.37
N ARG A 234 -22.27 -3.13 -21.61
CA ARG A 234 -22.67 -3.98 -22.74
C ARG A 234 -22.24 -5.43 -22.55
N ALA A 235 -20.99 -5.67 -22.14
CA ALA A 235 -20.44 -7.00 -21.98
C ALA A 235 -21.16 -7.80 -20.87
N PHE A 236 -21.33 -7.23 -19.68
CA PHE A 236 -22.03 -7.88 -18.57
C PHE A 236 -23.52 -8.08 -18.87
N LYS A 237 -24.20 -7.07 -19.45
CA LYS A 237 -25.63 -7.19 -19.79
C LYS A 237 -25.90 -8.26 -20.85
N SER A 238 -25.08 -8.33 -21.90
CA SER A 238 -25.30 -9.27 -23.01
C SER A 238 -24.99 -10.72 -22.63
N SER A 239 -23.92 -10.93 -21.83
CA SER A 239 -23.51 -12.27 -21.35
C SER A 239 -24.34 -12.77 -20.17
N LYS A 240 -24.97 -11.88 -19.41
CA LYS A 240 -25.61 -12.17 -18.11
C LYS A 240 -24.63 -12.74 -17.07
N THR A 241 -23.33 -12.47 -17.24
CA THR A 241 -22.33 -12.72 -16.21
C THR A 241 -22.49 -11.69 -15.10
N SER A 242 -22.31 -12.10 -13.84
CA SER A 242 -22.37 -11.17 -12.70
C SER A 242 -21.15 -10.26 -12.70
N TYR A 243 -21.30 -9.03 -12.21
CA TYR A 243 -20.15 -8.17 -11.95
C TYR A 243 -19.26 -8.80 -10.86
N PRO A 244 -17.93 -8.54 -10.86
CA PRO A 244 -17.00 -9.02 -9.84
C PRO A 244 -17.32 -8.45 -8.46
N HIS A 245 -16.69 -8.97 -7.41
CA HIS A 245 -16.83 -8.42 -6.06
C HIS A 245 -16.27 -7.00 -6.02
N THR A 246 -15.00 -6.84 -6.39
CA THR A 246 -14.33 -5.54 -6.49
C THR A 246 -13.84 -5.26 -7.90
N PHE A 247 -14.01 -4.01 -8.33
CA PHE A 247 -13.32 -3.43 -9.47
C PHE A 247 -12.05 -2.71 -9.03
N PHE A 248 -10.95 -2.97 -9.71
CA PHE A 248 -9.66 -2.36 -9.40
C PHE A 248 -9.25 -1.31 -10.44
N ASN A 249 -8.52 -0.28 -9.96
CA ASN A 249 -7.73 0.64 -10.76
C ASN A 249 -6.29 0.71 -10.22
N ASP A 250 -5.33 0.42 -11.11
CA ASP A 250 -3.89 0.52 -10.86
C ASP A 250 -3.44 1.98 -10.71
N SER A 251 -2.20 2.15 -10.27
CA SER A 251 -1.51 3.42 -10.12
C SER A 251 -1.63 4.31 -11.37
N TYR A 252 -1.77 5.61 -11.15
CA TYR A 252 -2.01 6.54 -12.25
C TYR A 252 -0.74 6.76 -13.08
N GLU A 253 -0.70 6.19 -14.27
CA GLU A 253 0.41 6.30 -15.23
C GLU A 253 -0.04 6.95 -16.57
N VAL A 254 -0.86 8.01 -16.51
CA VAL A 254 -1.32 8.72 -17.72
C VAL A 254 -0.38 9.90 -18.03
N TYR A 255 0.54 9.67 -18.96
CA TYR A 255 1.63 10.61 -19.23
C TYR A 255 1.20 11.78 -20.11
N GLN A 256 1.71 12.97 -19.77
CA GLN A 256 1.47 14.24 -20.49
C GLN A 256 0.00 14.65 -20.57
N ALA A 257 -0.91 13.96 -19.87
CA ALA A 257 -2.34 14.27 -19.89
C ALA A 257 -2.63 15.40 -18.90
N ASP A 258 -2.52 16.63 -19.40
CA ASP A 258 -2.61 17.85 -18.61
C ASP A 258 -3.83 18.72 -19.00
N TRP A 259 -4.77 18.20 -19.79
CA TRP A 259 -5.89 19.00 -20.32
C TRP A 259 -7.16 18.20 -20.65
N THR A 260 -8.29 18.89 -20.80
CA THR A 260 -9.56 18.39 -21.34
C THR A 260 -10.25 19.46 -22.18
N ASP A 261 -11.20 19.09 -23.03
CA ASP A 261 -11.78 19.99 -24.03
C ASP A 261 -12.45 21.24 -23.42
N ASP A 262 -13.11 21.08 -22.26
CA ASP A 262 -13.81 22.14 -21.53
C ASP A 262 -12.97 22.74 -20.38
N PHE A 263 -11.64 22.55 -20.40
CA PHE A 263 -10.78 22.93 -19.26
C PHE A 263 -10.83 24.43 -18.96
N LEU A 264 -10.84 25.32 -19.97
CA LEU A 264 -10.89 26.77 -19.74
C LEU A 264 -12.20 27.19 -19.04
N GLU A 265 -13.31 26.60 -19.46
CA GLU A 265 -14.63 26.82 -18.88
C GLU A 265 -14.70 26.29 -17.45
N GLN A 266 -14.15 25.10 -17.19
CA GLN A 266 -14.06 24.51 -15.85
C GLN A 266 -13.18 25.36 -14.92
N PHE A 267 -12.00 25.77 -15.40
CA PHE A 267 -11.09 26.64 -14.66
C PHE A 267 -11.77 27.96 -14.29
N ALA A 268 -12.39 28.64 -15.27
CA ALA A 268 -13.06 29.91 -15.02
C ALA A 268 -14.19 29.79 -13.99
N ARG A 269 -15.00 28.74 -14.10
CA ARG A 269 -16.08 28.46 -13.15
C ARG A 269 -15.56 28.20 -11.73
N ARG A 270 -14.46 27.45 -11.60
CA ARG A 270 -13.95 26.95 -10.32
C ARG A 270 -13.01 27.91 -9.61
N ARG A 271 -12.23 28.69 -10.36
CA ARG A 271 -11.18 29.58 -9.84
C ARG A 271 -11.58 31.05 -9.89
N GLY A 272 -12.63 31.38 -10.65
CA GLY A 272 -13.26 32.70 -10.65
C GLY A 272 -12.64 33.73 -11.61
N TYR A 273 -11.77 33.28 -12.52
CA TYR A 273 -11.14 34.10 -13.57
C TYR A 273 -10.74 33.22 -14.76
N LYS A 274 -10.53 33.82 -15.93
CA LYS A 274 -10.21 33.07 -17.16
C LYS A 274 -8.71 32.83 -17.28
N LEU A 275 -8.29 31.57 -17.38
CA LEU A 275 -6.87 31.22 -17.56
C LEU A 275 -6.31 31.82 -18.86
N GLU A 276 -7.11 31.89 -19.91
CA GLU A 276 -6.70 32.45 -21.20
C GLU A 276 -6.43 33.95 -21.16
N GLU A 277 -6.83 34.67 -20.11
CA GLU A 277 -6.43 36.08 -19.93
C GLU A 277 -5.03 36.21 -19.32
N HIS A 278 -4.38 35.10 -18.96
CA HIS A 278 -3.08 35.06 -18.26
C HIS A 278 -2.10 34.01 -18.81
N PHE A 279 -2.20 33.62 -20.08
CA PHE A 279 -1.26 32.65 -20.65
C PHE A 279 0.23 33.07 -20.57
N PRO A 280 0.61 34.35 -20.78
CA PRO A 280 2.00 34.76 -20.65
C PRO A 280 2.58 34.47 -19.26
N GLU A 281 1.83 34.74 -18.19
CA GLU A 281 2.23 34.49 -16.81
C GLU A 281 2.18 32.99 -16.47
N PHE A 282 1.15 32.29 -16.94
CA PHE A 282 1.01 30.84 -16.76
C PHE A 282 2.16 30.04 -17.39
N LEU A 283 2.69 30.52 -18.52
CA LEU A 283 3.77 29.89 -19.26
C LEU A 283 5.17 30.44 -18.91
N ASP A 284 5.27 31.33 -17.91
CA ASP A 284 6.54 31.95 -17.53
C ASP A 284 7.44 30.96 -16.77
N GLU A 285 8.49 30.48 -17.45
CA GLU A 285 9.47 29.54 -16.91
C GLU A 285 10.36 30.15 -15.82
N SER A 286 10.43 31.49 -15.69
CA SER A 286 11.10 32.14 -14.56
C SER A 286 10.31 32.03 -13.25
N ARG A 287 9.04 31.58 -13.33
CA ARG A 287 8.15 31.27 -12.21
C ARG A 287 8.04 32.40 -11.16
N PRO A 288 7.72 33.64 -11.56
CA PRO A 288 7.39 34.68 -10.60
C PRO A 288 6.17 34.26 -9.75
N GLU A 289 5.93 34.94 -8.63
CA GLU A 289 4.84 34.60 -7.72
C GLU A 289 3.48 34.45 -8.43
N VAL A 290 3.16 35.37 -9.34
CA VAL A 290 1.92 35.33 -10.15
C VAL A 290 1.82 34.02 -10.94
N SER A 291 2.90 33.60 -11.59
CA SER A 291 2.95 32.34 -12.34
C SER A 291 2.69 31.14 -11.42
N ARG A 292 3.39 31.05 -10.28
CA ARG A 292 3.23 29.93 -9.33
C ARG A 292 1.80 29.82 -8.80
N ARG A 293 1.14 30.95 -8.54
CA ARG A 293 -0.26 31.01 -8.09
C ARG A 293 -1.24 30.53 -9.15
N ILE A 294 -1.07 30.97 -10.40
CA ILE A 294 -1.91 30.53 -11.52
C ILE A 294 -1.70 29.03 -11.78
N VAL A 295 -0.45 28.55 -11.74
CA VAL A 295 -0.13 27.11 -11.87
C VAL A 295 -0.74 26.30 -10.72
N SER A 296 -0.78 26.85 -9.51
CA SER A 296 -1.46 26.22 -8.36
C SER A 296 -2.96 26.07 -8.61
N ASP A 297 -3.66 27.13 -9.03
CA ASP A 297 -5.09 27.08 -9.40
C ASP A 297 -5.36 26.07 -10.53
N TYR A 298 -4.42 25.96 -11.47
CA TYR A 298 -4.48 25.01 -12.59
C TYR A 298 -4.35 23.55 -12.11
N ARG A 299 -3.39 23.27 -11.23
CA ARG A 299 -3.19 21.94 -10.63
C ARG A 299 -4.39 21.54 -9.77
N GLU A 300 -4.94 22.46 -9.00
CA GLU A 300 -6.16 22.23 -8.24
C GLU A 300 -7.35 21.93 -9.16
N THR A 301 -7.47 22.61 -10.31
CA THR A 301 -8.51 22.31 -11.31
C THR A 301 -8.34 20.90 -11.90
N ILE A 302 -7.11 20.46 -12.20
CA ILE A 302 -6.84 19.08 -12.62
C ILE A 302 -7.25 18.09 -11.53
N SER A 303 -6.88 18.37 -10.27
CA SER A 303 -7.24 17.54 -9.12
C SER A 303 -8.75 17.36 -8.99
N ASP A 304 -9.51 18.46 -9.06
CA ASP A 304 -10.97 18.45 -8.99
C ASP A 304 -11.60 17.64 -10.12
N LEU A 305 -11.12 17.83 -11.35
CA LEU A 305 -11.64 17.12 -12.52
C LEU A 305 -11.33 15.62 -12.45
N LEU A 306 -10.14 15.23 -12.02
CA LEU A 306 -9.81 13.81 -11.87
C LEU A 306 -10.67 13.13 -10.78
N LEU A 307 -10.82 13.78 -9.63
CA LEU A 307 -11.65 13.29 -8.53
C LEU A 307 -13.10 13.10 -8.98
N GLU A 308 -13.72 14.14 -9.54
CA GLU A 308 -15.14 14.12 -9.89
C GLU A 308 -15.45 13.30 -11.15
N ASN A 309 -14.69 13.49 -12.22
CA ASN A 309 -15.03 12.93 -13.52
C ASN A 309 -14.56 11.48 -13.68
N PHE A 310 -13.49 11.09 -12.99
CA PHE A 310 -12.99 9.71 -13.01
C PHE A 310 -13.32 8.96 -11.73
N THR A 311 -12.71 9.32 -10.60
CA THR A 311 -12.73 8.47 -9.39
C THR A 311 -14.15 8.30 -8.83
N CYS A 312 -14.88 9.38 -8.61
CA CYS A 312 -16.27 9.31 -8.13
C CYS A 312 -17.19 8.66 -9.17
N GLN A 313 -17.07 9.02 -10.45
CA GLN A 313 -17.92 8.45 -11.50
C GLN A 313 -17.75 6.93 -11.65
N TRP A 314 -16.50 6.44 -11.57
CA TRP A 314 -16.21 5.01 -11.63
C TRP A 314 -16.72 4.27 -10.38
N THR A 315 -16.55 4.86 -9.20
CA THR A 315 -17.07 4.31 -7.95
C THR A 315 -18.61 4.22 -7.97
N ASP A 316 -19.29 5.30 -8.35
CA ASP A 316 -20.75 5.33 -8.51
C ASP A 316 -21.23 4.29 -9.54
N TRP A 317 -20.48 4.10 -10.62
CA TRP A 317 -20.78 3.09 -11.64
C TRP A 317 -20.63 1.67 -11.09
N ALA A 318 -19.59 1.38 -10.31
CA ALA A 318 -19.41 0.07 -9.67
C ALA A 318 -20.55 -0.22 -8.68
N HIS A 319 -20.87 0.74 -7.81
CA HIS A 319 -21.97 0.61 -6.83
C HIS A 319 -23.31 0.37 -7.49
N LYS A 320 -23.61 1.08 -8.58
CA LYS A 320 -24.85 0.87 -9.36
C LYS A 320 -24.97 -0.56 -9.91
N ASN A 321 -23.85 -1.24 -10.11
CA ASN A 321 -23.78 -2.60 -10.61
C ASN A 321 -23.55 -3.66 -9.51
N GLY A 322 -23.58 -3.26 -8.23
CA GLY A 322 -23.46 -4.16 -7.09
C GLY A 322 -22.02 -4.57 -6.75
N SER A 323 -21.02 -3.85 -7.26
CA SER A 323 -19.60 -4.05 -6.95
C SER A 323 -19.06 -2.88 -6.13
N ILE A 324 -17.91 -3.09 -5.48
CA ILE A 324 -17.12 -2.04 -4.82
C ILE A 324 -15.85 -1.71 -5.63
N THR A 325 -15.09 -0.71 -5.19
CA THR A 325 -13.88 -0.23 -5.87
C THR A 325 -12.62 -0.27 -4.99
N ARG A 326 -11.50 -0.66 -5.59
CA ARG A 326 -10.17 -0.62 -4.99
C ARG A 326 -9.20 0.15 -5.87
N ASN A 327 -8.47 1.11 -5.31
CA ASN A 327 -7.74 2.10 -6.11
C ASN A 327 -6.38 2.49 -5.57
N GLN A 328 -5.37 2.43 -6.43
CA GLN A 328 -4.09 3.07 -6.24
C GLN A 328 -4.13 4.52 -6.76
N ALA A 329 -4.29 5.49 -5.86
CA ALA A 329 -4.39 6.89 -6.24
C ALA A 329 -3.04 7.55 -6.54
N HIS A 330 -1.94 6.99 -6.05
CA HIS A 330 -0.60 7.54 -6.26
C HIS A 330 -0.21 7.53 -7.75
N GLY A 331 0.77 8.35 -8.11
CA GLY A 331 1.06 8.71 -9.50
C GLY A 331 0.13 9.79 -10.07
N SER A 332 -1.04 10.03 -9.46
CA SER A 332 -2.00 11.00 -9.99
C SER A 332 -1.55 12.45 -9.77
N PRO A 333 -2.04 13.40 -10.59
CA PRO A 333 -1.78 14.83 -10.40
C PRO A 333 -2.68 15.50 -9.35
N GLY A 334 -3.54 14.75 -8.66
CA GLY A 334 -4.50 15.29 -7.71
C GLY A 334 -4.04 15.19 -6.25
N ASN A 335 -4.88 15.71 -5.35
CA ASN A 335 -4.72 15.48 -3.92
C ASN A 335 -4.99 14.01 -3.60
N LEU A 336 -3.93 13.27 -3.27
CA LEU A 336 -4.00 11.82 -3.03
C LEU A 336 -4.99 11.45 -1.92
N ILE A 337 -5.12 12.28 -0.87
CA ILE A 337 -6.02 11.99 0.25
C ILE A 337 -7.47 12.02 -0.20
N ASP A 338 -7.86 13.00 -1.01
CA ASP A 338 -9.24 13.10 -1.51
C ASP A 338 -9.56 11.96 -2.49
N ILE A 339 -8.60 11.58 -3.35
CA ILE A 339 -8.79 10.49 -4.32
C ILE A 339 -8.86 9.12 -3.62
N TYR A 340 -7.98 8.85 -2.64
CA TYR A 340 -8.09 7.66 -1.81
C TYR A 340 -9.41 7.65 -1.03
N ALA A 341 -9.82 8.79 -0.47
CA ALA A 341 -11.07 8.90 0.26
C ALA A 341 -12.34 8.72 -0.62
N ALA A 342 -12.24 8.75 -1.95
CA ALA A 342 -13.39 8.62 -2.84
C ALA A 342 -13.79 7.18 -3.24
N VAL A 343 -12.95 6.17 -3.00
CA VAL A 343 -13.21 4.75 -3.40
C VAL A 343 -13.62 3.86 -2.21
N ASP A 344 -13.99 2.59 -2.38
CA ASP A 344 -14.34 1.76 -1.21
C ASP A 344 -13.12 1.24 -0.44
N ILE A 345 -12.05 0.90 -1.16
CA ILE A 345 -10.81 0.36 -0.60
C ILE A 345 -9.61 1.14 -1.17
N PRO A 346 -9.04 2.09 -0.42
CA PRO A 346 -7.78 2.74 -0.78
C PRO A 346 -6.64 1.72 -0.81
N GLU A 347 -5.81 1.73 -1.85
CA GLU A 347 -4.67 0.83 -1.99
C GLU A 347 -3.33 1.58 -2.09
N CYS A 348 -2.38 1.26 -1.21
CA CYS A 348 -0.98 1.69 -1.36
C CYS A 348 -0.14 0.62 -2.08
N GLU A 349 1.16 0.82 -2.16
CA GLU A 349 2.09 -0.11 -2.83
C GLU A 349 3.36 -0.24 -1.99
N GLY A 350 3.88 -1.46 -1.84
CA GLY A 350 5.24 -1.71 -1.35
C GLY A 350 6.19 -1.98 -2.51
N PHE A 351 7.22 -1.14 -2.65
CA PHE A 351 8.12 -1.19 -3.80
C PHE A 351 9.59 -1.19 -3.38
N GLY A 352 10.23 -2.37 -3.40
CA GLY A 352 11.61 -2.58 -2.94
C GLY A 352 11.71 -3.14 -1.52
N LEU A 353 12.95 -3.29 -1.03
CA LEU A 353 13.29 -3.89 0.27
C LEU A 353 13.65 -2.85 1.32
N SER A 354 13.03 -2.94 2.50
CA SER A 354 13.39 -2.13 3.64
C SER A 354 14.57 -2.73 4.42
N GLN A 355 15.37 -1.88 5.06
CA GLN A 355 16.50 -2.32 5.90
C GLN A 355 16.18 -2.11 7.38
N PHE A 356 15.82 -3.20 8.07
CA PHE A 356 15.47 -3.18 9.49
C PHE A 356 16.59 -3.70 10.42
N HIS A 357 17.66 -4.25 9.84
CA HIS A 357 18.79 -4.84 10.56
C HIS A 357 18.40 -5.97 11.54
N ILE A 358 17.34 -6.73 11.24
CA ILE A 358 16.87 -7.85 12.07
C ILE A 358 17.99 -8.89 12.24
N GLU A 359 18.22 -9.32 13.48
CA GLU A 359 19.26 -10.29 13.83
C GLU A 359 19.04 -11.62 13.11
N GLY A 360 20.08 -12.11 12.41
CA GLY A 360 20.06 -13.36 11.64
C GLY A 360 19.24 -13.34 10.36
N LEU A 361 18.51 -12.27 10.05
CA LEU A 361 17.81 -12.15 8.77
C LEU A 361 18.83 -12.08 7.62
N ARG A 362 18.67 -12.94 6.62
CA ARG A 362 19.54 -12.94 5.45
C ARG A 362 19.49 -11.60 4.71
N GLN A 363 20.65 -11.15 4.22
CA GLN A 363 20.74 -10.06 3.26
C GLN A 363 21.00 -10.62 1.87
N ASP A 364 20.18 -10.23 0.90
CA ASP A 364 20.44 -10.58 -0.49
C ASP A 364 21.46 -9.59 -1.09
N SER A 365 22.35 -10.10 -1.93
CA SER A 365 23.31 -9.27 -2.67
C SER A 365 22.65 -8.40 -3.74
N LEU A 366 21.44 -8.77 -4.19
CA LEU A 366 20.68 -8.10 -5.24
C LEU A 366 19.39 -7.53 -4.64
N THR A 367 19.41 -6.24 -4.34
CA THR A 367 18.27 -5.55 -3.71
C THR A 367 17.98 -4.22 -4.39
N LYS A 368 16.74 -3.78 -4.22
CA LYS A 368 16.29 -2.45 -4.54
C LYS A 368 15.87 -1.76 -3.25
N LYS A 369 16.25 -0.50 -3.05
CA LYS A 369 15.80 0.29 -1.91
C LYS A 369 14.27 0.44 -1.94
N ASN A 370 13.62 0.31 -0.78
CA ASN A 370 12.20 0.60 -0.64
C ASN A 370 11.88 2.08 -0.92
N ASP A 371 10.96 2.34 -1.84
CA ASP A 371 10.40 3.66 -2.16
C ASP A 371 9.10 3.96 -1.37
N SER A 372 8.60 2.98 -0.62
CA SER A 372 7.34 3.01 0.14
C SER A 372 7.59 2.95 1.64
N ASP A 373 8.21 3.99 2.21
CA ASP A 373 8.38 4.08 3.66
C ASP A 373 7.05 4.35 4.39
N LEU A 374 7.08 4.40 5.73
CA LEU A 374 5.91 4.70 6.57
C LEU A 374 5.13 5.93 6.10
N SER A 375 5.83 6.98 5.63
CA SER A 375 5.19 8.22 5.21
C SER A 375 4.41 8.07 3.91
N MET A 376 4.86 7.22 2.99
CA MET A 376 4.14 6.94 1.76
C MET A 376 2.97 5.97 2.00
N LEU A 377 3.21 4.89 2.76
CA LEU A 377 2.19 3.87 3.03
C LEU A 377 0.96 4.42 3.73
N LYS A 378 1.13 5.44 4.59
CA LYS A 378 0.04 6.05 5.35
C LYS A 378 -0.93 6.91 4.53
N TYR A 379 -0.65 7.24 3.26
CA TYR A 379 -1.61 7.99 2.44
C TYR A 379 -2.94 7.22 2.25
N ALA A 380 -2.85 5.93 1.95
CA ALA A 380 -4.04 5.10 1.72
C ALA A 380 -4.83 4.88 3.02
N SER A 381 -4.14 4.53 4.11
CA SER A 381 -4.80 4.31 5.42
C SER A 381 -5.40 5.60 5.97
N SER A 382 -4.73 6.74 5.80
CA SER A 382 -5.29 8.05 6.15
C SER A 382 -6.60 8.32 5.40
N GLY A 383 -6.62 8.10 4.08
CA GLY A 383 -7.82 8.25 3.26
C GLY A 383 -8.95 7.31 3.69
N ALA A 384 -8.64 6.08 4.12
CA ALA A 384 -9.62 5.16 4.67
C ALA A 384 -10.17 5.63 6.02
N HIS A 385 -9.29 5.95 6.96
CA HIS A 385 -9.63 6.31 8.33
C HIS A 385 -10.48 7.58 8.41
N ILE A 386 -10.08 8.65 7.73
CA ILE A 386 -10.82 9.93 7.78
C ILE A 386 -12.20 9.84 7.12
N ALA A 387 -12.36 8.91 6.17
CA ALA A 387 -13.61 8.64 5.46
C ALA A 387 -14.45 7.51 6.09
N GLY A 388 -13.98 6.90 7.18
CA GLY A 388 -14.75 5.89 7.94
C GLY A 388 -14.80 4.51 7.27
N LYS A 389 -13.80 4.17 6.46
CA LYS A 389 -13.71 2.88 5.76
C LYS A 389 -12.95 1.87 6.59
N THR A 390 -13.36 0.61 6.49
CA THR A 390 -12.74 -0.51 7.21
C THR A 390 -11.41 -0.93 6.58
N TYR A 391 -11.37 -1.03 5.25
CA TYR A 391 -10.27 -1.67 4.54
C TYR A 391 -9.29 -0.66 3.98
N THR A 392 -7.99 -0.96 4.17
CA THR A 392 -6.87 -0.36 3.44
C THR A 392 -6.05 -1.49 2.84
N SER A 393 -5.90 -1.45 1.52
CA SER A 393 -5.20 -2.47 0.75
C SER A 393 -3.76 -2.07 0.44
N SER A 394 -2.98 -3.04 0.00
CA SER A 394 -1.64 -2.85 -0.55
C SER A 394 -1.40 -3.78 -1.74
N GLU A 395 -0.85 -3.22 -2.81
CA GLU A 395 -0.03 -4.00 -3.73
C GLU A 395 1.28 -4.37 -3.02
N THR A 396 1.49 -5.67 -2.81
CA THR A 396 2.44 -6.15 -1.81
C THR A 396 3.63 -6.85 -2.45
N PHE A 397 4.83 -6.36 -2.10
CA PHE A 397 6.16 -6.92 -2.42
C PHE A 397 6.67 -6.73 -3.85
N THR A 398 6.17 -5.72 -4.56
CA THR A 398 6.69 -5.36 -5.88
C THR A 398 8.19 -5.07 -5.78
N TRP A 399 9.01 -5.82 -6.50
CA TRP A 399 10.47 -5.71 -6.46
C TRP A 399 11.14 -5.90 -5.09
N LEU A 400 10.53 -6.69 -4.18
CA LEU A 400 11.13 -6.95 -2.87
C LEU A 400 12.56 -7.52 -2.96
N THR A 401 12.78 -8.49 -3.85
CA THR A 401 14.13 -8.93 -4.27
C THR A 401 14.08 -9.34 -5.75
N GLU A 402 15.12 -9.95 -6.29
CA GLU A 402 15.03 -10.62 -7.60
C GLU A 402 14.02 -11.78 -7.64
N HIS A 403 13.49 -12.07 -8.84
CA HIS A 403 12.28 -12.88 -9.09
C HIS A 403 12.22 -14.25 -8.40
N PHE A 404 13.37 -14.91 -8.24
CA PHE A 404 13.48 -16.25 -7.66
C PHE A 404 14.30 -16.29 -6.36
N ARG A 405 14.57 -15.11 -5.78
CA ARG A 405 15.46 -14.93 -4.62
C ARG A 405 14.71 -14.47 -3.38
N THR A 406 13.38 -14.31 -3.44
CA THR A 406 12.58 -13.85 -2.30
C THR A 406 12.24 -15.00 -1.36
N SER A 407 12.64 -14.91 -0.09
CA SER A 407 12.21 -15.83 0.97
C SER A 407 11.02 -15.29 1.77
N LEU A 408 10.23 -16.18 2.38
CA LEU A 408 9.14 -15.78 3.29
C LEU A 408 9.67 -14.98 4.50
N SER A 409 10.90 -15.27 4.95
CA SER A 409 11.58 -14.55 6.01
C SER A 409 11.89 -13.10 5.65
N GLN A 410 12.13 -12.79 4.37
CA GLN A 410 12.29 -11.43 3.88
C GLN A 410 10.95 -10.73 3.62
N CYS A 411 9.87 -11.49 3.35
CA CYS A 411 8.52 -10.93 3.22
C CYS A 411 7.98 -10.39 4.55
N LYS A 412 8.17 -11.10 5.67
CA LYS A 412 7.54 -10.74 6.95
C LYS A 412 7.85 -9.30 7.41
N PRO A 413 9.09 -8.81 7.42
CA PRO A 413 9.38 -7.47 7.95
C PRO A 413 8.71 -6.34 7.17
N ASP A 414 8.69 -6.41 5.84
CA ASP A 414 7.99 -5.42 5.00
C ASP A 414 6.46 -5.57 5.12
N MET A 415 5.94 -6.78 5.37
CA MET A 415 4.52 -6.97 5.74
C MET A 415 4.18 -6.26 7.05
N ASP A 416 5.02 -6.42 8.07
CA ASP A 416 4.82 -5.80 9.37
C ASP A 416 4.87 -4.26 9.26
N LEU A 417 5.74 -3.72 8.40
CA LEU A 417 5.77 -2.28 8.08
C LEU A 417 4.43 -1.82 7.48
N MET A 418 3.83 -2.59 6.57
CA MET A 418 2.51 -2.28 6.01
C MET A 418 1.41 -2.32 7.07
N PHE A 419 1.41 -3.34 7.94
CA PHE A 419 0.45 -3.44 9.03
C PHE A 419 0.54 -2.27 10.02
N VAL A 420 1.75 -1.87 10.45
CA VAL A 420 1.90 -0.69 11.32
C VAL A 420 1.56 0.63 10.60
N SER A 421 1.55 0.63 9.26
CA SER A 421 1.11 1.78 8.46
C SER A 421 -0.41 1.86 8.29
N GLY A 422 -1.16 0.83 8.72
CA GLY A 422 -2.62 0.77 8.67
C GLY A 422 -3.20 -0.09 7.55
N VAL A 423 -2.36 -0.83 6.80
CA VAL A 423 -2.84 -1.84 5.85
C VAL A 423 -3.49 -2.99 6.61
N ASN A 424 -4.64 -3.46 6.13
CA ASN A 424 -5.35 -4.58 6.73
C ASN A 424 -6.11 -5.45 5.71
N HIS A 425 -5.89 -5.25 4.40
CA HIS A 425 -6.50 -6.02 3.32
C HIS A 425 -5.53 -6.21 2.15
N MET A 426 -4.49 -7.01 2.36
CA MET A 426 -3.32 -7.11 1.47
C MET A 426 -3.53 -7.93 0.20
N PHE A 427 -2.88 -7.53 -0.90
CA PHE A 427 -2.80 -8.29 -2.14
C PHE A 427 -1.37 -8.44 -2.65
N PHE A 428 -0.93 -9.67 -2.90
CA PHE A 428 0.38 -9.92 -3.49
C PHE A 428 0.47 -9.37 -4.92
N HIS A 429 1.65 -8.84 -5.26
CA HIS A 429 2.09 -8.58 -6.63
C HIS A 429 3.14 -9.62 -7.06
N GLY A 430 2.76 -10.80 -7.56
CA GLY A 430 1.40 -11.33 -7.69
C GLY A 430 1.45 -12.85 -7.84
N THR A 431 0.37 -13.42 -8.37
CA THR A 431 0.30 -14.85 -8.70
C THR A 431 -0.06 -14.97 -10.19
N PRO A 432 0.86 -15.32 -11.09
CA PRO A 432 0.50 -15.47 -12.50
C PRO A 432 -0.36 -16.72 -12.70
N TYR A 433 -1.39 -16.64 -13.57
CA TYR A 433 -2.09 -17.84 -14.04
C TYR A 433 -1.09 -18.73 -14.77
N SER A 434 -0.99 -19.99 -14.36
CA SER A 434 -0.20 -21.00 -15.04
C SER A 434 -1.03 -22.27 -15.24
N PRO A 435 -1.17 -22.79 -16.47
CA PRO A 435 -1.75 -24.11 -16.71
C PRO A 435 -0.97 -25.19 -15.96
N LYS A 436 -1.65 -26.25 -15.51
CA LYS A 436 -1.04 -27.36 -14.76
C LYS A 436 0.01 -28.10 -15.60
N GLU A 437 -0.21 -28.19 -16.91
CA GLU A 437 0.67 -28.81 -17.89
C GLU A 437 1.83 -27.91 -18.35
N ALA A 438 1.88 -26.64 -17.92
CA ALA A 438 2.98 -25.75 -18.30
C ALA A 438 4.30 -26.26 -17.70
N GLU A 439 5.33 -26.38 -18.55
CA GLU A 439 6.67 -26.70 -18.08
C GLU A 439 7.14 -25.67 -17.05
N TRP A 440 7.72 -26.16 -15.95
CA TRP A 440 8.31 -25.32 -14.91
C TRP A 440 9.38 -24.38 -15.53
N PRO A 441 9.44 -23.08 -15.17
CA PRO A 441 8.81 -22.39 -14.03
C PRO A 441 7.35 -21.98 -14.19
N GLY A 442 6.67 -22.45 -15.23
CA GLY A 442 5.30 -22.10 -15.54
C GLY A 442 5.23 -20.73 -16.20
N TRP A 443 4.04 -20.12 -16.14
CA TRP A 443 3.87 -18.76 -16.63
C TRP A 443 4.19 -17.74 -15.54
N LEU A 444 4.81 -16.63 -15.93
CA LEU A 444 5.39 -15.65 -15.01
C LEU A 444 5.02 -14.23 -15.45
N PHE A 445 4.97 -13.34 -14.46
CA PHE A 445 4.91 -11.90 -14.69
C PHE A 445 6.32 -11.31 -14.70
N TYR A 446 6.52 -10.17 -15.38
CA TYR A 446 7.87 -9.64 -15.58
C TYR A 446 8.57 -9.20 -14.30
N ALA A 447 7.80 -8.74 -13.32
CA ALA A 447 8.28 -8.20 -12.06
C ALA A 447 8.20 -9.24 -10.95
N SER A 448 9.10 -9.12 -9.97
CA SER A 448 9.03 -9.89 -8.74
C SER A 448 8.00 -9.28 -7.77
N ILE A 449 7.42 -10.05 -6.86
CA ILE A 449 7.69 -11.47 -6.54
C ILE A 449 6.75 -12.44 -7.28
N ASN A 450 7.11 -13.74 -7.29
CA ASN A 450 6.23 -14.80 -7.77
C ASN A 450 5.62 -15.59 -6.60
N MET A 451 4.50 -15.12 -6.04
CA MET A 451 3.75 -15.82 -4.99
C MET A 451 2.76 -16.81 -5.61
N SER A 452 3.29 -17.92 -6.13
CA SER A 452 2.55 -18.86 -6.98
C SER A 452 2.89 -20.32 -6.64
N PRO A 453 1.98 -21.28 -6.92
CA PRO A 453 2.24 -22.73 -6.83
C PRO A 453 3.50 -23.22 -7.56
N THR A 454 4.03 -22.46 -8.52
CA THR A 454 5.26 -22.82 -9.25
C THR A 454 6.55 -22.44 -8.51
N ASN A 455 6.45 -21.64 -7.45
CA ASN A 455 7.56 -21.25 -6.60
C ASN A 455 7.68 -22.22 -5.41
N SER A 456 8.88 -22.66 -5.05
CA SER A 456 9.11 -23.65 -3.99
C SER A 456 8.59 -23.18 -2.62
N ILE A 457 8.65 -21.87 -2.34
CA ILE A 457 8.12 -21.28 -1.09
C ILE A 457 6.61 -21.48 -0.92
N TRP A 458 5.87 -21.82 -1.98
CA TRP A 458 4.44 -22.12 -1.92
C TRP A 458 4.12 -23.29 -0.98
N ARG A 459 5.06 -24.24 -0.83
CA ARG A 459 4.92 -25.35 0.12
C ARG A 459 4.66 -24.84 1.53
N ASP A 460 5.30 -23.75 1.94
CA ASP A 460 5.24 -23.21 3.30
C ASP A 460 4.43 -21.91 3.40
N ALA A 461 3.91 -21.42 2.27
CA ALA A 461 2.99 -20.29 2.21
C ALA A 461 1.75 -20.38 3.12
N PRO A 462 1.14 -21.56 3.41
CA PRO A 462 0.02 -21.63 4.34
C PRO A 462 0.34 -21.06 5.73
N SER A 463 1.57 -21.25 6.21
CA SER A 463 2.02 -20.71 7.50
C SER A 463 2.08 -19.18 7.49
N PHE A 464 2.55 -18.61 6.37
CA PHE A 464 2.59 -17.17 6.17
C PHE A 464 1.18 -16.58 5.97
N PHE A 465 0.30 -17.26 5.24
CA PHE A 465 -1.07 -16.80 5.00
C PHE A 465 -1.92 -16.86 6.27
N ASN A 466 -1.68 -17.85 7.13
CA ASN A 466 -2.28 -17.90 8.46
C ASN A 466 -1.81 -16.74 9.36
N TYR A 467 -0.53 -16.38 9.30
CA TYR A 467 -0.01 -15.20 9.99
C TYR A 467 -0.72 -13.92 9.54
N ILE A 468 -0.80 -13.71 8.22
CA ILE A 468 -1.54 -12.59 7.62
C ILE A 468 -2.99 -12.59 8.11
N THR A 469 -3.66 -13.74 8.00
CA THR A 469 -5.09 -13.86 8.36
C THR A 469 -5.34 -13.47 9.81
N ARG A 470 -4.49 -13.95 10.72
CA ARG A 470 -4.56 -13.59 12.15
C ARG A 470 -4.31 -12.11 12.38
N CYS A 471 -3.30 -11.52 11.76
CA CYS A 471 -3.03 -10.08 11.88
C CYS A 471 -4.18 -9.23 11.34
N GLN A 472 -4.66 -9.52 10.13
CA GLN A 472 -5.74 -8.76 9.49
C GLN A 472 -7.07 -8.91 10.25
N SER A 473 -7.37 -10.06 10.85
CA SER A 473 -8.59 -10.23 11.67
C SER A 473 -8.67 -9.23 12.83
N PHE A 474 -7.53 -8.92 13.46
CA PHE A 474 -7.45 -7.86 14.46
C PHE A 474 -7.44 -6.48 13.81
N LEU A 475 -6.64 -6.25 12.76
CA LEU A 475 -6.50 -4.93 12.14
C LEU A 475 -7.77 -4.44 11.42
N GLN A 476 -8.71 -5.33 11.11
CA GLN A 476 -10.04 -5.02 10.59
C GLN A 476 -11.08 -4.79 11.69
N MET A 477 -10.81 -5.26 12.91
CA MET A 477 -11.71 -5.10 14.06
C MET A 477 -11.68 -3.66 14.60
N GLY A 478 -12.85 -3.16 15.02
CA GLY A 478 -12.96 -1.86 15.68
C GLY A 478 -12.62 -0.69 14.77
N ARG A 479 -12.12 0.41 15.35
CA ARG A 479 -11.82 1.67 14.64
C ARG A 479 -10.37 2.11 14.85
N PRO A 480 -9.79 2.89 13.92
CA PRO A 480 -8.48 3.51 14.13
C PRO A 480 -8.48 4.38 15.39
N ASP A 481 -7.36 4.39 16.13
CA ASP A 481 -7.18 5.22 17.33
C ASP A 481 -5.88 6.05 17.28
N ASN A 482 -5.62 6.62 16.10
CA ASN A 482 -4.50 7.53 15.87
C ASN A 482 -4.65 8.81 16.71
N ASP A 483 -3.53 9.45 17.05
CA ASP A 483 -3.54 10.60 17.97
C ASP A 483 -3.87 11.91 17.26
N PHE A 484 -3.31 12.07 16.06
CA PHE A 484 -3.32 13.33 15.34
C PHE A 484 -3.95 13.26 13.95
N LEU A 485 -4.67 14.32 13.58
CA LEU A 485 -4.83 14.70 12.18
C LEU A 485 -3.60 15.52 11.79
N ILE A 486 -2.97 15.21 10.65
CA ILE A 486 -1.77 15.90 10.17
C ILE A 486 -2.09 16.55 8.84
N TYR A 487 -2.07 17.88 8.77
CA TYR A 487 -2.38 18.62 7.55
C TYR A 487 -1.37 18.28 6.44
N LEU A 488 -1.87 17.82 5.29
CA LEU A 488 -1.08 17.61 4.08
C LEU A 488 -0.93 18.95 3.33
N PRO A 489 0.26 19.57 3.27
CA PRO A 489 0.44 20.89 2.66
C PRO A 489 0.53 20.80 1.12
N VAL A 490 -0.53 20.34 0.46
CA VAL A 490 -0.55 20.11 -1.00
C VAL A 490 -0.27 21.39 -1.79
N TYR A 491 -0.71 22.55 -1.30
CA TYR A 491 -0.45 23.83 -1.95
C TYR A 491 1.02 24.24 -1.92
N ASP A 492 1.76 23.88 -0.88
CA ASP A 492 3.21 24.11 -0.84
C ASP A 492 3.89 23.24 -1.88
N MET A 493 3.51 21.96 -1.96
CA MET A 493 4.01 21.04 -2.99
C MET A 493 3.72 21.56 -4.40
N TRP A 494 2.50 22.05 -4.66
CA TRP A 494 2.16 22.66 -5.95
C TRP A 494 2.89 23.99 -6.22
N ASN A 495 3.15 24.79 -5.20
CA ASN A 495 3.83 26.07 -5.37
C ASN A 495 5.34 25.91 -5.55
N GLU A 496 5.98 24.95 -4.89
CA GLU A 496 7.43 24.73 -4.94
C GLU A 496 7.86 24.09 -6.27
N GLN A 497 7.09 23.14 -6.81
CA GLN A 497 7.51 22.30 -7.94
C GLN A 497 7.32 22.96 -9.32
N PRO A 498 8.32 22.89 -10.24
CA PRO A 498 8.24 23.47 -11.58
C PRO A 498 7.29 22.70 -12.51
N GLY A 499 7.09 23.22 -13.73
CA GLY A 499 6.23 22.63 -14.76
C GLY A 499 4.74 22.81 -14.49
N ARG A 500 3.89 22.41 -15.43
CA ARG A 500 2.42 22.49 -15.28
C ARG A 500 1.86 21.24 -14.61
N LEU A 501 2.10 20.08 -15.20
CA LEU A 501 1.70 18.78 -14.69
C LEU A 501 2.68 18.32 -13.60
N LEU A 502 2.16 18.02 -12.41
CA LEU A 502 2.91 17.41 -11.31
C LEU A 502 2.28 16.06 -11.00
N LEU A 503 3.05 14.98 -10.96
CA LEU A 503 2.59 13.63 -10.65
C LEU A 503 3.18 13.18 -9.31
N PHE A 504 2.33 12.71 -8.39
CA PHE A 504 2.77 12.22 -7.07
C PHE A 504 3.16 10.73 -7.14
N THR A 505 4.19 10.41 -7.92
CA THR A 505 4.71 9.03 -8.07
C THR A 505 5.46 8.59 -6.82
N ILE A 506 5.31 7.33 -6.40
CA ILE A 506 5.96 6.81 -5.19
C ILE A 506 7.48 7.02 -5.19
N HIS A 507 8.15 6.85 -6.33
CA HIS A 507 9.61 6.96 -6.48
C HIS A 507 10.18 8.37 -6.26
N HIS A 508 9.34 9.40 -6.12
CA HIS A 508 9.77 10.79 -6.01
C HIS A 508 9.20 11.53 -4.81
N MET A 509 8.43 10.86 -3.94
CA MET A 509 7.79 11.55 -2.81
C MET A 509 8.80 12.15 -1.83
N ASP A 510 9.98 11.54 -1.69
CA ASP A 510 11.12 12.08 -0.93
C ASP A 510 11.59 13.45 -1.44
N LYS A 511 11.49 13.69 -2.75
CA LYS A 511 11.83 14.98 -3.39
C LYS A 511 10.66 15.95 -3.41
N LEU A 512 9.43 15.44 -3.54
CA LEU A 512 8.23 16.27 -3.65
C LEU A 512 7.75 16.81 -2.29
N ALA A 513 7.93 16.03 -1.22
CA ALA A 513 7.39 16.32 0.11
C ALA A 513 8.41 16.13 1.27
N PRO A 514 9.70 16.49 1.14
CA PRO A 514 10.73 16.14 2.13
C PRO A 514 10.41 16.67 3.54
N LYS A 515 9.91 17.90 3.65
CA LYS A 515 9.55 18.52 4.94
C LYS A 515 8.39 17.79 5.62
N PHE A 516 7.41 17.34 4.84
CA PHE A 516 6.27 16.60 5.35
C PHE A 516 6.71 15.21 5.83
N ILE A 517 7.54 14.52 5.05
CA ILE A 517 8.11 13.21 5.40
C ILE A 517 8.91 13.29 6.72
N ASP A 518 9.77 14.30 6.86
CA ASP A 518 10.51 14.55 8.11
C ASP A 518 9.55 14.77 9.30
N ALA A 519 8.49 15.57 9.10
CA ALA A 519 7.49 15.80 10.13
C ALA A 519 6.81 14.50 10.58
N ILE A 520 6.44 13.61 9.65
CA ILE A 520 5.85 12.30 9.98
C ILE A 520 6.81 11.45 10.80
N HIS A 521 8.07 11.36 10.39
CA HIS A 521 9.08 10.60 11.12
C HIS A 521 9.33 11.17 12.52
N ARG A 522 9.40 12.50 12.67
CA ARG A 522 9.54 13.16 13.98
C ARG A 522 8.34 12.94 14.89
N ILE A 523 7.11 12.94 14.34
CA ILE A 523 5.88 12.62 15.09
C ILE A 523 5.90 11.15 15.55
N ASN A 524 6.19 10.20 14.65
CA ASN A 524 6.25 8.78 14.98
C ASN A 524 7.33 8.47 16.02
N ASN A 525 8.53 9.05 15.85
CA ASN A 525 9.65 8.90 16.78
C ASN A 525 9.39 9.55 18.15
N SER A 526 8.43 10.48 18.22
CA SER A 526 7.97 11.06 19.48
C SER A 526 6.91 10.20 20.19
N GLY A 527 6.55 9.04 19.64
CA GLY A 527 5.65 8.07 20.26
C GLY A 527 4.18 8.25 19.91
N TYR A 528 3.86 9.02 18.88
CA TYR A 528 2.48 9.27 18.45
C TYR A 528 2.19 8.65 17.09
N ASP A 529 0.91 8.55 16.75
CA ASP A 529 0.46 8.18 15.42
C ASP A 529 -0.51 9.21 14.85
N GLY A 530 -0.70 9.23 13.53
CA GLY A 530 -1.60 10.20 12.89
C GLY A 530 -2.09 9.79 11.52
N ASP A 531 -3.17 10.43 11.08
CA ASP A 531 -3.70 10.34 9.72
C ASP A 531 -3.54 11.68 9.01
N TYR A 532 -3.26 11.63 7.71
CA TYR A 532 -3.15 12.82 6.86
C TYR A 532 -4.53 13.33 6.52
N ILE A 533 -4.68 14.66 6.48
CA ILE A 533 -5.95 15.30 6.19
C ILE A 533 -5.81 16.39 5.13
N SER A 534 -6.76 16.43 4.19
CA SER A 534 -6.89 17.47 3.18
C SER A 534 -7.73 18.65 3.66
N ASP A 535 -7.67 19.77 2.94
CA ASP A 535 -8.54 20.93 3.19
C ASP A 535 -10.03 20.57 3.19
N ASN A 536 -10.45 19.67 2.28
CA ASN A 536 -11.84 19.24 2.14
C ASN A 536 -12.34 18.51 3.39
N PHE A 537 -11.52 17.60 3.92
CA PHE A 537 -11.85 16.92 5.16
C PHE A 537 -11.80 17.87 6.37
N ILE A 538 -10.82 18.80 6.44
CA ILE A 538 -10.77 19.81 7.51
C ILE A 538 -12.07 20.62 7.58
N ARG A 539 -12.57 21.13 6.45
CA ARG A 539 -13.84 21.89 6.38
C ARG A 539 -15.03 21.12 6.96
N SER A 540 -15.04 19.80 6.81
CA SER A 540 -16.08 18.92 7.32
C SER A 540 -15.86 18.48 8.77
N THR A 541 -14.63 18.57 9.29
CA THR A 541 -14.30 18.21 10.67
C THR A 541 -15.09 19.05 11.67
N ARG A 542 -15.51 18.42 12.77
CA ARG A 542 -16.24 19.04 13.88
C ARG A 542 -15.55 18.73 15.20
N PHE A 543 -15.73 19.59 16.19
CA PHE A 543 -15.34 19.27 17.56
C PHE A 543 -16.54 18.67 18.30
N LYS A 544 -16.43 17.42 18.74
CA LYS A 544 -17.51 16.69 19.43
C LYS A 544 -16.91 15.77 20.48
N ASP A 545 -17.51 15.75 21.68
CA ASP A 545 -17.14 14.84 22.78
C ASP A 545 -15.64 14.86 23.13
N GLY A 546 -15.02 16.05 23.08
CA GLY A 546 -13.61 16.23 23.40
C GLY A 546 -12.63 15.89 22.26
N GLN A 547 -13.14 15.54 21.07
CA GLN A 547 -12.34 15.09 19.93
C GLN A 547 -12.65 15.90 18.66
N LEU A 548 -11.68 15.93 17.76
CA LEU A 548 -11.87 16.32 16.36
C LEU A 548 -12.42 15.11 15.60
N VAL A 549 -13.65 15.21 15.10
CA VAL A 549 -14.34 14.12 14.40
C VAL A 549 -14.43 14.46 12.92
N THR A 550 -13.87 13.60 12.07
CA THR A 550 -13.94 13.74 10.59
C THR A 550 -15.33 13.36 10.07
N SER A 551 -15.61 13.63 8.79
CA SER A 551 -16.87 13.22 8.15
C SER A 551 -17.10 11.71 8.16
N GLY A 552 -16.03 10.91 8.20
CA GLY A 552 -16.08 9.45 8.40
C GLY A 552 -16.39 8.99 9.83
N GLY A 553 -16.44 9.91 10.80
CA GLY A 553 -16.75 9.61 12.20
C GLY A 553 -15.56 9.20 13.07
N THR A 554 -14.34 9.21 12.54
CA THR A 554 -13.11 8.93 13.29
C THR A 554 -12.71 10.13 14.16
N GLY A 555 -12.37 9.88 15.43
CA GLY A 555 -12.06 10.91 16.42
C GLY A 555 -10.56 11.04 16.70
N TYR A 556 -10.07 12.27 16.78
CA TYR A 556 -8.66 12.61 16.98
C TYR A 556 -8.48 13.61 18.12
N LYS A 557 -7.29 13.59 18.76
CA LYS A 557 -7.03 14.37 19.97
C LYS A 557 -6.48 15.77 19.65
N ALA A 558 -5.77 15.93 18.53
CA ALA A 558 -5.36 17.23 18.02
C ALA A 558 -5.21 17.22 16.49
N LEU A 559 -5.16 18.42 15.90
CA LEU A 559 -4.77 18.63 14.50
C LEU A 559 -3.42 19.34 14.46
N VAL A 560 -2.47 18.76 13.74
CA VAL A 560 -1.09 19.24 13.59
C VAL A 560 -0.90 19.83 12.19
N VAL A 561 -0.38 21.05 12.11
CA VAL A 561 -0.02 21.75 10.90
C VAL A 561 1.51 21.85 10.85
N PRO A 562 2.20 20.97 10.09
CA PRO A 562 3.65 20.94 10.06
C PRO A 562 4.23 21.91 9.02
N ALA A 563 4.80 23.03 9.48
CA ALA A 563 5.61 23.97 8.67
C ALA A 563 4.97 24.42 7.34
N ALA A 564 3.64 24.50 7.27
CA ALA A 564 2.94 24.90 6.06
C ALA A 564 3.12 26.40 5.78
N HIS A 565 3.32 26.77 4.51
CA HIS A 565 3.41 28.16 4.07
C HIS A 565 2.07 28.68 3.54
N LEU A 566 1.41 27.89 2.68
CA LEU A 566 0.15 28.22 2.03
C LEU A 566 -1.02 27.46 2.64
N MET A 567 -2.07 28.19 3.03
CA MET A 567 -3.31 27.62 3.54
C MET A 567 -4.53 28.46 3.09
N PRO A 568 -5.63 27.83 2.62
CA PRO A 568 -6.86 28.55 2.31
C PRO A 568 -7.39 29.35 3.51
N SER A 569 -7.93 30.54 3.25
CA SER A 569 -8.39 31.45 4.31
C SER A 569 -9.54 30.89 5.13
N ASP A 570 -10.42 30.13 4.51
CA ASP A 570 -11.54 29.45 5.16
C ASP A 570 -11.08 28.26 6.01
N VAL A 571 -10.02 27.55 5.59
CA VAL A 571 -9.43 26.46 6.36
C VAL A 571 -8.78 27.00 7.63
N LEU A 572 -7.98 28.07 7.55
CA LEU A 572 -7.42 28.70 8.76
C LEU A 572 -8.52 29.21 9.70
N ALA A 573 -9.56 29.84 9.14
CA ALA A 573 -10.72 30.30 9.92
C ALA A 573 -11.41 29.14 10.63
N HIS A 574 -11.60 28.01 9.94
CA HIS A 574 -12.21 26.82 10.52
C HIS A 574 -11.35 26.19 11.62
N LEU A 575 -10.03 26.11 11.45
CA LEU A 575 -9.12 25.67 12.51
C LEU A 575 -9.23 26.55 13.76
N TYR A 576 -9.30 27.87 13.59
CA TYR A 576 -9.48 28.80 14.70
C TYR A 576 -10.83 28.61 15.41
N GLU A 577 -11.92 28.40 14.65
CA GLU A 577 -13.24 28.11 15.23
C GLU A 577 -13.28 26.76 15.95
N LEU A 578 -12.62 25.72 15.42
CA LEU A 578 -12.45 24.44 16.11
C LEU A 578 -11.72 24.63 17.45
N ALA A 579 -10.64 25.43 17.47
CA ALA A 579 -9.94 25.76 18.72
C ALA A 579 -10.89 26.44 19.71
N LYS A 580 -11.67 27.44 19.28
CA LYS A 580 -12.68 28.10 20.15
C LYS A 580 -13.71 27.13 20.73
N GLN A 581 -14.09 26.10 19.98
CA GLN A 581 -15.07 25.09 20.40
C GLN A 581 -14.50 24.10 21.42
N GLY A 582 -13.18 23.94 21.50
CA GLY A 582 -12.52 23.04 22.45
C GLY A 582 -11.37 22.24 21.87
N ALA A 583 -11.12 22.31 20.55
CA ALA A 583 -10.07 21.53 19.92
C ALA A 583 -8.65 21.99 20.31
N THR A 584 -7.71 21.05 20.22
CA THR A 584 -6.27 21.36 20.24
C THR A 584 -5.76 21.46 18.81
N ILE A 585 -5.23 22.63 18.45
CA ILE A 585 -4.59 22.86 17.15
C ILE A 585 -3.10 23.12 17.39
N VAL A 586 -2.24 22.41 16.70
CA VAL A 586 -0.78 22.51 16.84
C VAL A 586 -0.20 23.07 15.54
N PHE A 587 0.54 24.16 15.62
CA PHE A 587 1.35 24.66 14.51
C PHE A 587 2.82 24.38 14.83
N LEU A 588 3.50 23.65 13.94
CA LEU A 588 4.93 23.36 14.10
C LEU A 588 5.74 24.25 13.18
N GLU A 589 6.87 24.75 13.69
CA GLU A 589 7.83 25.64 13.02
C GLU A 589 7.31 27.06 12.73
N ASN A 590 6.13 27.22 12.12
CA ASN A 590 5.53 28.51 11.80
C ASN A 590 4.00 28.43 11.66
N TYR A 591 3.32 29.57 11.76
CA TYR A 591 1.98 29.71 11.21
C TYR A 591 2.06 29.76 9.68
N PRO A 592 1.04 29.29 8.93
CA PRO A 592 0.98 29.58 7.51
C PRO A 592 0.99 31.09 7.30
N THR A 593 1.64 31.55 6.24
CA THR A 593 1.92 32.99 6.07
C THR A 593 1.18 33.61 4.91
N ASP A 594 0.58 32.82 4.02
CA ASP A 594 -0.22 33.31 2.90
C ASP A 594 -1.29 32.31 2.42
N VAL A 595 -2.12 32.76 1.49
CA VAL A 595 -3.16 31.95 0.82
C VAL A 595 -2.66 31.36 -0.50
N PRO A 596 -3.17 30.19 -0.95
CA PRO A 596 -2.89 29.67 -2.27
C PRO A 596 -3.70 30.38 -3.37
N GLY A 597 -3.29 30.14 -4.63
CA GLY A 597 -4.02 30.57 -5.82
C GLY A 597 -3.87 32.06 -6.18
N TYR A 598 -4.37 32.42 -7.37
CA TYR A 598 -4.34 33.78 -7.93
C TYR A 598 -5.73 34.43 -7.93
N GLY A 599 -6.79 33.65 -8.20
CA GLY A 599 -8.16 34.16 -8.26
C GLY A 599 -8.58 34.86 -6.97
N GLN A 600 -8.99 36.13 -7.06
CA GLN A 600 -9.40 36.98 -5.93
C GLN A 600 -8.34 37.09 -4.81
N LEU A 601 -7.05 37.06 -5.18
CA LEU A 601 -5.92 37.00 -4.23
C LEU A 601 -6.01 38.02 -3.10
N GLU A 602 -6.20 39.30 -3.42
CA GLU A 602 -6.22 40.36 -2.39
C GLU A 602 -7.43 40.22 -1.44
N GLN A 603 -8.59 39.79 -1.93
CA GLN A 603 -9.74 39.50 -1.08
C GLN A 603 -9.50 38.29 -0.17
N LYS A 604 -8.89 37.22 -0.71
CA LYS A 604 -8.51 36.04 0.06
C LYS A 604 -7.47 36.37 1.13
N ARG A 605 -6.43 37.15 0.79
CA ARG A 605 -5.42 37.67 1.72
C ARG A 605 -6.05 38.55 2.80
N GLN A 606 -6.95 39.46 2.45
CA GLN A 606 -7.66 40.27 3.44
C GLN A 606 -8.47 39.40 4.41
N SER A 607 -9.16 38.37 3.90
CA SER A 607 -9.92 37.43 4.73
C SER A 607 -9.01 36.59 5.62
N TYR A 608 -7.90 36.10 5.06
CA TYR A 608 -6.84 35.38 5.79
C TYR A 608 -6.27 36.22 6.93
N GLN A 609 -5.90 37.47 6.63
CA GLN A 609 -5.32 38.40 7.61
C GLN A 609 -6.27 38.73 8.76
N ARG A 610 -7.60 38.72 8.53
CA ARG A 610 -8.58 38.88 9.63
C ARG A 610 -8.50 37.74 10.63
N THR A 611 -8.33 36.50 10.18
CA THR A 611 -8.15 35.35 11.07
C THR A 611 -6.73 35.31 11.64
N PHE A 612 -5.72 35.57 10.81
CA PHE A 612 -4.31 35.55 11.22
C PHE A 612 -4.04 36.50 12.41
N ARG A 613 -4.63 37.71 12.41
CA ARG A 613 -4.52 38.67 13.53
C ARG A 613 -5.15 38.18 14.84
N GLN A 614 -6.00 37.16 14.79
CA GLN A 614 -6.60 36.54 15.97
C GLN A 614 -5.74 35.40 16.52
N LEU A 615 -4.72 34.96 15.79
CA LEU A 615 -3.77 33.96 16.27
C LEU A 615 -2.86 34.56 17.36
N PRO A 616 -2.44 33.75 18.34
CA PRO A 616 -1.48 34.17 19.35
C PRO A 616 -0.17 34.70 18.75
N ALA A 617 0.26 35.88 19.18
CA ALA A 617 1.60 36.40 18.88
C ALA A 617 2.63 35.69 19.77
N VAL A 618 3.42 34.78 19.19
CA VAL A 618 4.33 33.87 19.90
C VAL A 618 5.65 33.72 19.16
N SER A 619 6.71 33.35 19.89
CA SER A 619 7.93 32.82 19.28
C SER A 619 7.81 31.30 19.15
N PHE A 620 8.13 30.75 17.97
CA PHE A 620 8.16 29.30 17.76
C PHE A 620 9.43 28.64 18.33
N SER A 621 10.44 29.43 18.73
CA SER A 621 11.66 28.92 19.37
C SER A 621 11.40 28.22 20.70
N GLU A 622 10.25 28.45 21.31
CA GLU A 622 9.79 27.82 22.54
C GLU A 622 8.41 27.20 22.32
N THR A 623 8.12 26.11 23.05
CA THR A 623 6.77 25.55 23.07
C THR A 623 5.84 26.48 23.84
N THR A 624 4.84 27.04 23.16
CA THR A 624 3.83 27.91 23.78
C THR A 624 2.45 27.28 23.67
N VAL A 625 1.69 27.27 24.77
CA VAL A 625 0.28 26.84 24.81
C VAL A 625 -0.58 28.06 25.09
N THR A 626 -1.42 28.43 24.13
CA THR A 626 -2.33 29.59 24.27
C THR A 626 -3.79 29.12 24.28
N PRO A 627 -4.55 29.40 25.36
CA PRO A 627 -5.98 29.13 25.38
C PRO A 627 -6.74 29.94 24.31
N ILE A 628 -7.66 29.29 23.60
CA ILE A 628 -8.52 29.91 22.59
C ILE A 628 -9.94 29.40 22.82
N GLY A 629 -10.83 30.27 23.31
CA GLY A 629 -12.17 29.85 23.72
C GLY A 629 -12.11 28.70 24.74
N LYS A 630 -12.71 27.55 24.39
CA LYS A 630 -12.69 26.33 25.21
C LYS A 630 -11.48 25.43 24.95
N GLY A 631 -10.73 25.67 23.88
CA GLY A 631 -9.61 24.85 23.44
C GLY A 631 -8.28 25.58 23.53
N LYS A 632 -7.32 25.18 22.71
CA LYS A 632 -5.96 25.73 22.74
C LYS A 632 -5.27 25.67 21.38
N ILE A 633 -4.40 26.65 21.14
CA ILE A 633 -3.40 26.61 20.08
C ILE A 633 -2.03 26.35 20.72
N ILE A 634 -1.28 25.42 20.16
CA ILE A 634 0.08 25.07 20.59
C ILE A 634 1.05 25.38 19.46
N THR A 635 2.17 26.03 19.77
CA THR A 635 3.22 26.36 18.80
C THR A 635 4.59 25.91 19.28
N GLY A 636 5.48 25.55 18.36
CA GLY A 636 6.89 25.27 18.69
C GLY A 636 7.67 24.60 17.54
N THR A 637 8.99 24.53 17.67
CA THR A 637 9.91 23.84 16.72
C THR A 637 10.40 22.47 17.23
N ASP A 638 10.41 22.25 18.56
CA ASP A 638 10.71 20.95 19.17
C ASP A 638 9.46 20.07 19.13
N TYR A 639 9.41 19.13 18.20
CA TYR A 639 8.25 18.23 18.02
C TYR A 639 7.94 17.44 19.28
N ALA A 640 8.94 16.86 19.94
CA ALA A 640 8.71 16.01 21.11
C ALA A 640 8.06 16.81 22.24
N ARG A 641 8.61 18.00 22.55
CA ARG A 641 8.10 18.89 23.60
C ARG A 641 6.74 19.50 23.23
N THR A 642 6.58 19.90 21.97
CA THR A 642 5.36 20.56 21.49
C THR A 642 4.19 19.59 21.44
N LEU A 643 4.39 18.37 20.93
CA LEU A 643 3.36 17.33 20.90
C LEU A 643 2.99 16.86 22.31
N ALA A 644 3.95 16.74 23.23
CA ALA A 644 3.68 16.41 24.63
C ALA A 644 2.74 17.43 25.31
N SER A 645 2.75 18.69 24.87
CA SER A 645 1.85 19.75 25.39
C SER A 645 0.39 19.56 24.95
N CYS A 646 0.10 18.61 24.06
CA CYS A 646 -1.26 18.17 23.79
C CYS A 646 -1.90 17.47 25.00
N ASN A 647 -1.09 17.01 25.97
CA ASN A 647 -1.49 16.17 27.11
C ASN A 647 -2.00 14.78 26.68
N ILE A 648 -1.38 14.24 25.63
CA ILE A 648 -1.59 12.86 25.16
C ILE A 648 -0.41 12.03 25.64
N SER A 649 -0.64 10.81 26.12
CA SER A 649 0.46 9.94 26.52
C SER A 649 1.14 9.36 25.27
N PRO A 650 2.45 9.60 25.06
CA PRO A 650 3.18 8.94 23.99
C PRO A 650 3.33 7.45 24.31
N GLU A 651 3.45 6.65 23.25
CA GLU A 651 3.71 5.21 23.36
C GLU A 651 5.20 4.96 23.73
N GLU A 652 5.43 4.43 24.93
CA GLU A 652 6.79 4.12 25.42
C GLU A 652 7.48 3.06 24.56
N MET A 653 6.68 2.14 23.97
CA MET A 653 7.18 1.12 23.05
C MET A 653 7.94 1.71 21.86
N LYS A 654 7.48 2.84 21.30
CA LYS A 654 8.15 3.54 20.20
C LYS A 654 9.37 4.30 20.70
N THR A 655 9.19 5.13 21.74
CA THR A 655 10.20 6.12 22.18
C THR A 655 11.40 5.53 22.92
N LYS A 656 11.21 4.49 23.74
CA LYS A 656 12.31 3.89 24.53
C LYS A 656 12.77 2.55 24.01
N PHE A 657 11.85 1.77 23.45
CA PHE A 657 12.12 0.39 23.05
C PHE A 657 12.35 0.22 21.54
N GLY A 658 12.04 1.23 20.72
CA GLY A 658 12.23 1.19 19.26
C GLY A 658 11.24 0.28 18.52
N LEU A 659 10.19 -0.19 19.20
CA LEU A 659 9.15 -1.01 18.59
C LEU A 659 8.26 -0.16 17.68
N GLN A 660 7.76 -0.78 16.61
CA GLN A 660 6.72 -0.18 15.77
C GLN A 660 5.35 -0.70 16.23
N ALA A 661 4.34 0.16 16.18
CA ALA A 661 2.98 -0.24 16.56
C ALA A 661 1.92 0.65 15.93
N ILE A 662 0.76 0.04 15.68
CA ILE A 662 -0.50 0.73 15.38
C ILE A 662 -1.54 0.35 16.43
N ARG A 663 -2.37 1.33 16.84
CA ARG A 663 -3.40 1.16 17.86
C ARG A 663 -4.79 1.35 17.27
N ARG A 664 -5.71 0.48 17.68
CA ARG A 664 -7.13 0.54 17.34
C ARG A 664 -7.96 0.43 18.61
N VAL A 665 -9.16 1.01 18.57
CA VAL A 665 -10.16 0.94 19.64
C VAL A 665 -11.24 -0.08 19.27
N ASN A 666 -11.70 -0.87 20.25
CA ASN A 666 -12.80 -1.82 20.11
C ASN A 666 -13.75 -1.69 21.31
N ASP A 667 -14.82 -2.49 21.34
CA ASP A 667 -15.87 -2.41 22.37
C ASP A 667 -15.37 -2.73 23.79
N THR A 668 -14.20 -3.37 23.91
CA THR A 668 -13.64 -3.87 25.17
C THR A 668 -12.49 -3.03 25.72
N GLY A 669 -11.91 -2.17 24.89
CA GLY A 669 -10.67 -1.45 25.15
C GLY A 669 -9.94 -1.13 23.85
N HIS A 670 -8.66 -1.47 23.78
CA HIS A 670 -7.82 -1.24 22.61
C HIS A 670 -7.20 -2.55 22.15
N HIS A 671 -6.65 -2.54 20.94
CA HIS A 671 -5.73 -3.56 20.51
C HIS A 671 -4.62 -2.94 19.67
N TYR A 672 -3.47 -3.59 19.73
CA TYR A 672 -2.23 -3.15 19.12
C TYR A 672 -1.68 -4.28 18.28
N PHE A 673 -1.22 -3.95 17.07
CA PHE A 673 -0.21 -4.77 16.40
C PHE A 673 1.14 -4.14 16.70
N ILE A 674 2.08 -4.94 17.21
CA ILE A 674 3.39 -4.49 17.67
C ILE A 674 4.45 -5.34 16.95
N SER A 675 5.48 -4.72 16.37
CA SER A 675 6.58 -5.43 15.71
C SER A 675 7.95 -4.86 16.09
N SER A 676 8.92 -5.76 16.30
CA SER A 676 10.32 -5.42 16.58
C SER A 676 11.13 -5.38 15.27
N LEU A 677 10.85 -4.37 14.44
CA LEU A 677 11.55 -4.08 13.18
C LEU A 677 12.91 -3.40 13.42
N GLN A 678 13.78 -4.09 14.15
CA GLN A 678 15.09 -3.59 14.60
C GLN A 678 16.02 -4.75 14.95
N ASN A 679 17.30 -4.45 15.19
CA ASN A 679 18.35 -5.42 15.54
C ASN A 679 18.35 -5.92 16.99
N LYS A 680 17.30 -5.64 17.77
CA LYS A 680 17.22 -5.99 19.19
C LYS A 680 15.79 -6.37 19.58
N GLY A 681 15.68 -7.12 20.67
CA GLY A 681 14.41 -7.46 21.30
C GLY A 681 14.02 -6.51 22.44
N VAL A 682 12.92 -6.85 23.10
CA VAL A 682 12.43 -6.26 24.34
C VAL A 682 12.07 -7.37 25.30
N ASP A 683 12.52 -7.25 26.55
CA ASP A 683 12.10 -8.09 27.66
C ASP A 683 11.92 -7.18 28.88
N GLY A 684 10.69 -6.73 29.14
CA GLY A 684 10.44 -5.76 30.20
C GLY A 684 9.04 -5.15 30.24
N TRP A 685 8.85 -4.30 31.25
CA TRP A 685 7.63 -3.54 31.46
C TRP A 685 7.58 -2.31 30.56
N ILE A 686 6.49 -2.15 29.81
CA ILE A 686 6.24 -1.03 28.91
C ILE A 686 4.99 -0.29 29.35
N THR A 687 5.06 1.03 29.48
CA THR A 687 3.89 1.88 29.72
C THR A 687 3.12 2.09 28.42
N LEU A 688 1.82 1.80 28.46
CA LEU A 688 0.91 2.02 27.34
C LEU A 688 0.47 3.48 27.28
N GLY A 689 0.16 3.96 26.07
CA GLY A 689 -0.49 5.25 25.85
C GLY A 689 -1.94 5.31 26.35
N THR A 690 -2.54 4.16 26.66
CA THR A 690 -3.91 4.01 27.17
C THR A 690 -3.94 3.25 28.49
N ASN A 691 -4.98 3.45 29.29
CA ASN A 691 -5.19 2.70 30.54
C ASN A 691 -5.98 1.42 30.28
N ALA A 692 -5.68 0.38 31.06
CA ALA A 692 -6.40 -0.89 31.03
C ALA A 692 -6.42 -1.57 32.42
N ALA A 693 -7.45 -2.36 32.67
CA ALA A 693 -7.55 -3.20 33.87
C ALA A 693 -6.84 -4.56 33.66
N ALA A 694 -6.91 -5.10 32.45
CA ALA A 694 -6.24 -6.34 32.06
C ALA A 694 -5.80 -6.26 30.58
N ALA A 695 -4.95 -7.19 30.16
CA ALA A 695 -4.52 -7.32 28.79
C ALA A 695 -4.27 -8.77 28.41
N ALA A 696 -4.35 -9.10 27.12
CA ALA A 696 -4.02 -10.40 26.56
C ALA A 696 -3.05 -10.25 25.39
N LEU A 697 -2.14 -11.21 25.26
CA LEU A 697 -1.23 -11.34 24.14
C LEU A 697 -1.70 -12.45 23.21
N PHE A 698 -1.54 -12.24 21.91
CA PHE A 698 -1.87 -13.20 20.86
C PHE A 698 -0.70 -13.26 19.89
N ASN A 699 -0.07 -14.42 19.76
CA ASN A 699 1.03 -14.63 18.82
C ASN A 699 0.46 -15.05 17.45
N PRO A 700 0.50 -14.17 16.43
CA PRO A 700 -0.03 -14.48 15.10
C PRO A 700 0.74 -15.58 14.36
N MET A 701 2.01 -15.85 14.73
CA MET A 701 2.79 -16.94 14.12
C MET A 701 2.26 -18.30 14.55
N THR A 702 1.98 -18.48 15.85
CA THR A 702 1.67 -19.79 16.43
C THR A 702 0.19 -20.01 16.75
N GLY A 703 -0.58 -18.93 16.92
CA GLY A 703 -1.96 -18.98 17.40
C GLY A 703 -2.08 -19.02 18.94
N GLU A 704 -0.96 -19.00 19.67
CA GLU A 704 -0.96 -18.94 21.14
C GLU A 704 -1.60 -17.63 21.64
N CYS A 705 -2.40 -17.73 22.70
CA CYS A 705 -3.00 -16.58 23.37
C CYS A 705 -2.97 -16.76 24.90
N GLY A 706 -2.94 -15.66 25.65
CA GLY A 706 -2.87 -15.70 27.11
C GLY A 706 -2.94 -14.32 27.74
N GLU A 707 -3.24 -14.25 29.04
CA GLU A 707 -3.36 -13.01 29.79
C GLU A 707 -1.96 -12.46 30.08
N ALA A 708 -1.74 -11.23 29.65
CA ALA A 708 -0.47 -10.55 29.84
C ALA A 708 -0.31 -10.13 31.30
N LYS A 709 0.93 -10.05 31.76
CA LYS A 709 1.24 -9.36 33.01
C LYS A 709 0.92 -7.88 32.87
N VAL A 710 0.02 -7.39 33.72
CA VAL A 710 -0.37 -5.98 33.83
C VAL A 710 -0.07 -5.47 35.24
N ARG A 711 0.45 -4.25 35.34
CA ARG A 711 0.58 -3.53 36.61
C ARG A 711 0.26 -2.05 36.45
N GLN A 712 -0.09 -1.40 37.57
CA GLN A 712 -0.20 0.06 37.63
C GLN A 712 1.09 0.65 38.19
N ALA A 713 1.67 1.61 37.48
CA ALA A 713 2.87 2.34 37.92
C ALA A 713 2.66 3.84 37.68
N ASN A 714 2.73 4.64 38.74
CA ASN A 714 2.53 6.10 38.69
C ASN A 714 1.21 6.52 38.00
N GLY A 715 0.14 5.78 38.26
CA GLY A 715 -1.19 6.03 37.66
C GLY A 715 -1.31 5.66 36.18
N LYS A 716 -0.33 4.97 35.61
CA LYS A 716 -0.34 4.46 34.23
C LYS A 716 -0.28 2.94 34.18
N THR A 717 -0.90 2.38 33.15
CA THR A 717 -0.88 0.95 32.90
C THR A 717 0.43 0.53 32.24
N GLN A 718 1.08 -0.49 32.80
CA GLN A 718 2.23 -1.15 32.20
C GLN A 718 1.92 -2.61 31.87
N VAL A 719 2.42 -3.07 30.72
CA VAL A 719 2.34 -4.46 30.29
C VAL A 719 3.75 -5.03 30.17
N TYR A 720 3.93 -6.33 30.49
CA TYR A 720 5.20 -7.00 30.26
C TYR A 720 5.24 -7.61 28.86
N LEU A 721 6.18 -7.17 28.03
CA LEU A 721 6.42 -7.74 26.70
C LEU A 721 7.77 -8.45 26.67
N GLN A 722 7.79 -9.59 25.97
CA GLN A 722 8.97 -10.37 25.65
C GLN A 722 8.94 -10.67 24.14
N LEU A 723 9.74 -9.95 23.36
CA LEU A 723 9.83 -10.04 21.90
C LEU A 723 11.29 -10.06 21.46
N LYS A 724 11.67 -10.99 20.59
CA LYS A 724 12.98 -11.03 19.95
C LYS A 724 13.03 -10.10 18.72
N SER A 725 14.23 -9.86 18.18
CA SER A 725 14.40 -9.13 16.92
C SER A 725 13.61 -9.80 15.78
N GLY A 726 12.80 -9.03 15.05
CA GLY A 726 11.95 -9.53 13.95
C GLY A 726 10.59 -10.12 14.36
N GLU A 727 10.33 -10.30 15.66
CA GLU A 727 9.04 -10.79 16.14
C GLU A 727 7.95 -9.72 16.17
N SER A 728 6.71 -10.17 16.10
CA SER A 728 5.50 -9.35 16.17
C SER A 728 4.44 -10.02 17.02
N ILE A 729 3.62 -9.22 17.71
CA ILE A 729 2.57 -9.70 18.60
C ILE A 729 1.36 -8.79 18.56
N ILE A 730 0.20 -9.35 18.87
CA ILE A 730 -1.02 -8.58 19.09
C ILE A 730 -1.24 -8.47 20.61
N LEU A 731 -1.47 -7.25 21.08
CA LEU A 731 -1.82 -6.95 22.47
C LEU A 731 -3.25 -6.40 22.48
N GLN A 732 -4.18 -7.06 23.16
CA GLN A 732 -5.53 -6.53 23.39
C GLN A 732 -5.68 -6.11 24.86
N THR A 733 -6.24 -4.94 25.09
CA THR A 733 -6.50 -4.40 26.42
C THR A 733 -7.98 -4.43 26.75
N TYR A 734 -8.29 -4.54 28.04
CA TYR A 734 -9.63 -4.67 28.56
C TYR A 734 -9.87 -3.65 29.67
N GLN A 735 -11.05 -3.03 29.66
CA GLN A 735 -11.48 -2.11 30.72
C GLN A 735 -11.90 -2.82 32.00
N GLN A 736 -12.17 -4.13 31.93
CA GLN A 736 -12.52 -4.98 33.07
C GLN A 736 -11.51 -6.12 33.20
N PRO A 737 -11.30 -6.68 34.41
CA PRO A 737 -10.50 -7.88 34.59
C PRO A 737 -11.03 -9.05 33.76
N LEU A 738 -10.14 -9.89 33.27
CA LEU A 738 -10.52 -11.12 32.57
C LEU A 738 -11.00 -12.18 33.57
N GLN A 739 -12.03 -12.94 33.18
CA GLN A 739 -12.53 -14.08 33.96
C GLN A 739 -12.08 -15.39 33.32
N ALA A 740 -11.65 -16.35 34.14
CA ALA A 740 -11.24 -17.69 33.69
C ALA A 740 -10.18 -17.70 32.58
N SER A 741 -9.29 -16.70 32.55
CA SER A 741 -8.17 -16.57 31.63
C SER A 741 -6.99 -17.48 31.99
N LYS A 742 -6.26 -17.96 30.97
CA LYS A 742 -4.97 -18.63 31.16
C LYS A 742 -3.83 -17.59 31.12
N PRO A 743 -2.85 -17.62 32.03
CA PRO A 743 -1.74 -16.67 31.97
C PRO A 743 -0.91 -16.88 30.70
N TRP A 744 -0.35 -15.79 30.16
CA TRP A 744 0.65 -15.84 29.12
C TRP A 744 1.92 -16.51 29.64
N LYS A 745 2.49 -17.41 28.84
CA LYS A 745 3.69 -18.18 29.21
C LYS A 745 4.95 -17.41 28.81
N TYR A 746 5.51 -16.64 29.72
CA TYR A 746 6.81 -15.99 29.53
C TYR A 746 7.92 -17.01 29.69
N VAL A 747 8.91 -16.99 28.79
CA VAL A 747 9.98 -17.99 28.77
C VAL A 747 11.28 -17.41 29.32
N LYS A 748 11.99 -18.19 30.13
CA LYS A 748 13.37 -17.89 30.52
C LYS A 748 14.25 -19.04 30.11
N GLU A 749 15.17 -18.77 29.18
CA GLU A 749 16.19 -19.74 28.77
C GLU A 749 17.07 -20.13 29.96
N GLN A 750 17.34 -21.42 30.10
CA GLN A 750 18.30 -21.93 31.06
C GLN A 750 19.74 -21.64 30.60
N PRO A 751 20.75 -21.62 31.50
CA PRO A 751 22.11 -21.18 31.16
C PRO A 751 22.89 -22.17 30.26
N PHE A 752 22.27 -23.25 29.81
CA PHE A 752 22.87 -24.26 28.94
C PHE A 752 21.87 -24.66 27.84
N SER A 753 22.38 -25.19 26.74
CA SER A 753 21.58 -25.76 25.65
C SER A 753 22.25 -27.04 25.15
N LEU A 754 21.43 -27.95 24.61
CA LEU A 754 21.94 -29.15 23.96
C LEU A 754 22.24 -28.83 22.50
N ARG A 755 23.51 -28.96 22.11
CA ARG A 755 23.93 -28.83 20.73
C ARG A 755 23.67 -30.15 20.00
N LEU A 756 22.97 -30.09 18.87
CA LEU A 756 22.65 -31.24 18.04
C LEU A 756 23.69 -31.33 16.91
N ASP A 757 24.94 -31.60 17.28
CA ASP A 757 26.11 -31.41 16.40
C ASP A 757 26.46 -32.60 15.51
N HIS A 758 25.88 -33.79 15.71
CA HIS A 758 26.38 -35.03 15.10
C HIS A 758 25.27 -36.02 14.78
N GLY A 759 25.53 -36.93 13.84
CA GLY A 759 24.62 -38.02 13.47
C GLY A 759 23.46 -37.64 12.56
N TRP A 760 23.53 -36.46 11.92
CA TRP A 760 22.51 -36.03 10.96
C TRP A 760 22.56 -36.84 9.67
N LYS A 761 21.37 -37.23 9.21
CA LYS A 761 21.17 -37.77 7.87
C LYS A 761 20.34 -36.81 7.04
N LEU A 762 20.58 -36.78 5.75
CA LEU A 762 19.85 -35.97 4.78
C LEU A 762 19.35 -36.86 3.64
N HIS A 763 18.08 -36.73 3.28
CA HIS A 763 17.59 -37.19 1.99
C HIS A 763 16.70 -36.10 1.38
N PHE A 764 16.42 -36.16 0.08
CA PHE A 764 15.54 -35.19 -0.56
C PHE A 764 14.16 -35.80 -0.76
N ALA A 765 13.13 -35.22 -0.12
CA ALA A 765 11.74 -35.65 -0.33
C ALA A 765 11.27 -35.25 -1.73
N GLU A 766 11.65 -34.03 -2.14
CA GLU A 766 11.38 -33.50 -3.47
C GLU A 766 12.63 -32.73 -3.92
N SER A 767 13.11 -32.97 -5.14
CA SER A 767 14.27 -32.25 -5.66
C SER A 767 14.25 -32.20 -7.19
N LYS A 768 14.72 -31.06 -7.73
CA LYS A 768 14.92 -30.86 -9.16
C LYS A 768 16.28 -30.18 -9.39
N PRO A 769 17.26 -30.86 -10.05
CA PRO A 769 17.23 -32.25 -10.49
C PRO A 769 17.03 -33.25 -9.34
N GLU A 770 16.56 -34.46 -9.65
CA GLU A 770 16.36 -35.49 -8.63
C GLU A 770 17.69 -35.88 -7.96
N ILE A 771 17.67 -35.97 -6.63
CA ILE A 771 18.76 -36.50 -5.80
C ILE A 771 18.19 -37.69 -5.02
N GLN A 772 18.72 -38.88 -5.28
CA GLN A 772 18.28 -40.11 -4.63
C GLN A 772 19.26 -40.55 -3.53
N GLY A 773 18.74 -41.30 -2.57
CA GLY A 773 19.53 -41.88 -1.47
C GLY A 773 19.51 -41.03 -0.20
N THR A 774 20.22 -41.53 0.82
CA THR A 774 20.39 -40.89 2.11
C THR A 774 21.87 -40.63 2.34
N PHE A 775 22.21 -39.38 2.63
CA PHE A 775 23.56 -38.92 2.92
C PHE A 775 23.76 -38.89 4.43
N ASP A 776 24.83 -39.51 4.92
CA ASP A 776 25.31 -39.29 6.27
C ASP A 776 26.19 -38.04 6.23
N ILE A 777 25.64 -36.93 6.71
CA ILE A 777 26.32 -35.63 6.64
C ILE A 777 27.04 -35.30 7.95
N ASP A 778 26.80 -36.08 9.00
CA ASP A 778 27.16 -35.86 10.41
C ASP A 778 26.62 -34.53 10.99
N ARG A 779 26.89 -33.41 10.33
CA ARG A 779 26.51 -32.04 10.66
C ARG A 779 25.65 -31.39 9.58
N PRO A 780 24.68 -30.52 9.95
CA PRO A 780 23.96 -29.71 8.97
C PRO A 780 24.93 -28.81 8.20
N CYS A 781 24.74 -28.75 6.87
CA CYS A 781 25.49 -27.89 6.00
C CYS A 781 24.64 -27.50 4.78
N SER A 782 25.12 -26.49 4.03
CA SER A 782 24.51 -26.10 2.78
C SER A 782 24.53 -27.24 1.77
N TRP A 783 23.41 -27.47 1.08
CA TRP A 783 23.30 -28.46 0.02
C TRP A 783 24.37 -28.28 -1.06
N THR A 784 24.80 -27.04 -1.29
CA THR A 784 25.86 -26.71 -2.26
C THR A 784 27.22 -27.33 -1.93
N HIS A 785 27.41 -27.85 -0.71
CA HIS A 785 28.62 -28.54 -0.27
C HIS A 785 28.46 -30.07 -0.20
N ILE A 786 27.26 -30.60 -0.47
CA ILE A 786 27.05 -32.05 -0.57
C ILE A 786 27.76 -32.55 -1.83
N ASP A 787 28.53 -33.63 -1.69
CA ASP A 787 29.26 -34.27 -2.79
C ASP A 787 28.29 -35.03 -3.71
N HIS A 788 27.47 -34.28 -4.45
CA HIS A 788 26.54 -34.79 -5.44
C HIS A 788 26.41 -33.78 -6.59
N PRO A 789 26.52 -34.19 -7.87
CA PRO A 789 26.54 -33.27 -9.02
C PRO A 789 25.33 -32.31 -9.10
N ALA A 790 24.15 -32.77 -8.68
CA ALA A 790 22.92 -31.99 -8.73
C ALA A 790 22.68 -31.07 -7.52
N ALA A 791 23.50 -31.13 -6.46
CA ALA A 791 23.22 -30.44 -5.20
C ALA A 791 23.39 -28.91 -5.32
N GLN A 792 24.35 -28.44 -6.11
CA GLN A 792 24.61 -27.00 -6.31
C GLN A 792 23.56 -26.27 -7.14
N THR A 793 22.81 -27.00 -7.97
CA THR A 793 21.81 -26.45 -8.90
C THR A 793 20.39 -26.85 -8.51
N ASN A 794 20.22 -27.37 -7.29
CA ASN A 794 18.97 -27.95 -6.84
C ASN A 794 17.94 -26.90 -6.42
N MET A 795 16.68 -27.21 -6.70
CA MET A 795 15.52 -26.65 -6.01
C MET A 795 14.70 -27.80 -5.42
N GLY A 796 14.34 -27.74 -4.15
CA GLY A 796 13.62 -28.83 -3.51
C GLY A 796 13.42 -28.68 -2.01
N THR A 797 13.05 -29.80 -1.39
CA THR A 797 12.86 -29.98 0.04
C THR A 797 13.76 -31.13 0.52
N GLY A 798 14.76 -30.79 1.33
CA GLY A 798 15.66 -31.74 2.00
C GLY A 798 15.14 -32.09 3.40
N VAL A 799 15.10 -33.37 3.74
CA VAL A 799 14.68 -33.89 5.04
C VAL A 799 15.91 -34.29 5.84
N TYR A 800 16.15 -33.52 6.90
CA TYR A 800 17.18 -33.79 7.89
C TYR A 800 16.58 -34.64 9.01
N SER A 801 17.22 -35.76 9.35
CA SER A 801 16.76 -36.63 10.44
C SER A 801 17.87 -36.86 11.46
N LEU A 802 17.51 -36.84 12.74
CA LEU A 802 18.42 -37.08 13.86
C LEU A 802 17.72 -37.86 14.97
N ASP A 803 18.38 -38.90 15.47
CA ASP A 803 18.03 -39.55 16.73
C ASP A 803 18.86 -38.95 17.87
N ILE A 804 18.21 -38.48 18.92
CA ILE A 804 18.87 -37.96 20.13
C ILE A 804 18.46 -38.75 21.36
N GLU A 805 19.37 -38.85 22.34
CA GLU A 805 19.02 -39.27 23.69
C GLU A 805 18.84 -38.01 24.54
N LEU A 806 17.60 -37.68 24.91
CA LEU A 806 17.32 -36.50 25.71
C LEU A 806 17.76 -36.76 27.15
N PRO A 807 18.76 -36.01 27.68
CA PRO A 807 19.21 -36.20 29.05
C PRO A 807 18.12 -35.78 30.04
N THR A 808 18.13 -36.42 31.22
CA THR A 808 17.21 -36.08 32.31
C THR A 808 17.55 -34.68 32.86
N LEU A 809 16.88 -33.68 32.31
CA LEU A 809 17.00 -32.28 32.69
C LEU A 809 15.64 -31.74 33.12
N GLN A 810 15.62 -30.94 34.18
CA GLN A 810 14.40 -30.27 34.61
C GLN A 810 14.18 -29.05 33.72
N ALA A 811 13.11 -29.04 32.94
CA ALA A 811 12.67 -27.91 32.13
C ALA A 811 11.13 -27.92 32.02
N ASP A 812 10.51 -26.75 31.98
CA ASP A 812 9.06 -26.63 31.82
C ASP A 812 8.63 -26.78 30.35
N ASP A 813 9.51 -26.40 29.43
CA ASP A 813 9.37 -26.55 27.98
C ASP A 813 10.75 -26.56 27.31
N TRP A 814 10.78 -26.74 26.00
CA TRP A 814 12.00 -26.75 25.19
C TRP A 814 11.80 -25.92 23.92
N ILE A 815 12.82 -25.18 23.51
CA ILE A 815 12.86 -24.46 22.23
C ILE A 815 13.86 -25.16 21.31
N LEU A 816 13.41 -25.58 20.12
CA LEU A 816 14.28 -25.98 19.03
C LEU A 816 14.67 -24.74 18.23
N ASP A 817 15.95 -24.39 18.28
CA ASP A 817 16.54 -23.27 17.54
C ASP A 817 17.32 -23.80 16.33
N LEU A 818 16.83 -23.47 15.15
CA LEU A 818 17.38 -23.94 13.88
C LEU A 818 18.51 -23.06 13.35
N GLY A 819 18.70 -21.85 13.88
CA GLY A 819 19.68 -20.88 13.38
C GLY A 819 19.45 -20.44 11.93
N ASP A 820 20.38 -20.74 11.03
CA ASP A 820 20.37 -20.33 9.61
C ASP A 820 19.66 -21.37 8.72
N VAL A 821 18.38 -21.11 8.46
CA VAL A 821 17.53 -21.92 7.56
C VAL A 821 17.41 -21.26 6.19
N ARG A 822 17.64 -22.03 5.12
CA ARG A 822 17.55 -21.59 3.72
C ARG A 822 16.52 -22.40 2.93
N GLU A 823 15.23 -22.01 2.98
CA GLU A 823 14.67 -20.76 3.55
C GLU A 823 13.48 -20.95 4.48
N SER A 824 12.87 -22.13 4.56
CA SER A 824 11.81 -22.46 5.52
C SER A 824 11.92 -23.91 5.95
N ALA A 825 11.48 -24.21 7.17
CA ALA A 825 11.63 -25.53 7.78
C ALA A 825 10.33 -26.01 8.45
N ARG A 826 9.83 -27.19 8.06
CA ARG A 826 8.77 -27.90 8.80
C ARG A 826 9.41 -28.91 9.73
N VAL A 827 9.02 -28.91 10.99
CA VAL A 827 9.61 -29.77 12.02
C VAL A 827 8.62 -30.83 12.47
N ARG A 828 9.08 -32.09 12.54
CA ARG A 828 8.39 -33.16 13.24
C ARG A 828 9.27 -33.75 14.33
N ILE A 829 8.66 -34.10 15.44
CA ILE A 829 9.33 -34.78 16.56
C ILE A 829 8.51 -36.00 16.92
N ASN A 830 9.15 -37.17 16.94
CA ASN A 830 8.50 -38.45 17.19
C ASN A 830 7.27 -38.69 16.29
N GLY A 831 7.35 -38.23 15.03
CA GLY A 831 6.27 -38.32 14.03
C GLY A 831 5.15 -37.28 14.16
N GLN A 832 5.20 -36.36 15.12
CA GLN A 832 4.20 -35.32 15.32
C GLN A 832 4.67 -33.98 14.76
N GLU A 833 3.80 -33.25 14.06
CA GLU A 833 4.10 -31.93 13.50
C GLU A 833 4.22 -30.87 14.61
N ALA A 834 5.43 -30.29 14.73
CA ALA A 834 5.72 -29.27 15.73
C ALA A 834 5.49 -27.84 15.21
N GLY A 835 5.52 -27.66 13.88
CA GLY A 835 5.24 -26.38 13.23
C GLY A 835 6.17 -26.10 12.05
N CYS A 836 6.04 -24.89 11.52
CA CYS A 836 6.84 -24.40 10.39
C CYS A 836 7.57 -23.11 10.78
N ALA A 837 8.89 -23.14 10.75
CA ALA A 837 9.76 -21.98 10.96
C ALA A 837 10.09 -21.36 9.59
N TRP A 838 9.49 -20.21 9.29
CA TRP A 838 9.58 -19.54 7.98
C TRP A 838 10.00 -18.07 8.06
N ALA A 839 10.21 -17.54 9.27
CA ALA A 839 10.67 -16.17 9.51
C ALA A 839 11.56 -16.10 10.76
N MET A 840 12.25 -14.97 10.93
CA MET A 840 13.12 -14.75 12.08
C MET A 840 12.33 -14.54 13.38
N PRO A 841 12.82 -15.10 14.51
CA PRO A 841 13.84 -16.14 14.60
C PRO A 841 13.29 -17.54 14.23
N TYR A 842 14.10 -18.41 13.63
CA TYR A 842 13.70 -19.78 13.26
C TYR A 842 13.64 -20.72 14.48
N GLN A 843 12.72 -20.44 15.40
CA GLN A 843 12.57 -21.13 16.68
C GLN A 843 11.16 -21.69 16.85
N LEU A 844 11.04 -22.88 17.42
CA LEU A 844 9.77 -23.53 17.73
C LEU A 844 9.78 -24.05 19.17
N LYS A 845 8.67 -23.87 19.89
CA LYS A 845 8.43 -24.56 21.18
C LYS A 845 8.07 -26.01 20.88
N VAL A 846 8.81 -26.93 21.49
CA VAL A 846 8.77 -28.36 21.14
C VAL A 846 8.63 -29.31 22.32
N GLY A 847 8.61 -28.81 23.56
CA GLY A 847 8.67 -29.66 24.76
C GLY A 847 7.53 -30.69 24.83
N GLN A 848 6.32 -30.33 24.37
CA GLN A 848 5.17 -31.24 24.35
C GLN A 848 5.33 -32.46 23.41
N PHE A 849 6.28 -32.40 22.46
CA PHE A 849 6.54 -33.48 21.51
C PHE A 849 7.73 -34.37 21.93
N LEU A 850 8.50 -33.92 22.92
CA LEU A 850 9.65 -34.64 23.45
C LEU A 850 9.22 -35.62 24.54
N LYS A 851 9.97 -36.72 24.67
CA LYS A 851 9.84 -37.71 25.75
C LYS A 851 11.18 -37.98 26.43
N PRO A 852 11.21 -38.48 27.68
CA PRO A 852 12.46 -38.92 28.29
C PRO A 852 13.18 -39.99 27.45
N GLY A 853 14.50 -39.86 27.34
CA GLY A 853 15.33 -40.78 26.56
C GLY A 853 15.29 -40.54 25.05
N LYS A 854 15.21 -41.61 24.25
CA LYS A 854 15.31 -41.51 22.78
C LYS A 854 14.19 -40.69 22.13
N ASN A 855 14.56 -39.70 21.33
CA ASN A 855 13.66 -38.91 20.47
C ASN A 855 14.15 -38.91 19.03
N HIS A 856 13.21 -38.87 18.10
CA HIS A 856 13.47 -38.70 16.67
C HIS A 856 13.06 -37.30 16.22
N ILE A 857 13.95 -36.57 15.56
CA ILE A 857 13.70 -35.23 15.02
C ILE A 857 13.83 -35.29 13.50
N GLU A 858 12.82 -34.77 12.80
CA GLU A 858 12.82 -34.56 11.35
C GLU A 858 12.60 -33.09 11.03
N ILE A 859 13.40 -32.54 10.11
CA ILE A 859 13.33 -31.15 9.66
C ILE A 859 13.31 -31.15 8.14
N GLU A 860 12.16 -30.83 7.55
CA GLU A 860 12.03 -30.63 6.10
C GLU A 860 12.36 -29.18 5.77
N VAL A 861 13.49 -28.92 5.11
CA VAL A 861 13.91 -27.58 4.68
C VAL A 861 13.67 -27.39 3.20
N THR A 862 12.97 -26.32 2.82
CA THR A 862 12.68 -25.96 1.43
C THR A 862 13.50 -24.75 0.99
N ASN A 863 14.25 -24.85 -0.11
CA ASN A 863 15.09 -23.75 -0.62
C ASN A 863 14.37 -22.91 -1.70
N LEU A 864 15.08 -21.94 -2.28
CA LEU A 864 14.58 -21.08 -3.36
C LEU A 864 14.86 -21.64 -4.76
N PRO A 865 14.08 -21.23 -5.77
CA PRO A 865 14.31 -21.65 -7.16
C PRO A 865 15.59 -21.13 -7.81
N ALA A 866 16.25 -20.13 -7.22
CA ALA A 866 17.35 -19.39 -7.86
C ALA A 866 18.46 -20.28 -8.44
N ASN A 867 18.88 -21.32 -7.71
CA ASN A 867 19.96 -22.22 -8.15
C ASN A 867 19.56 -23.01 -9.42
N ARG A 868 18.32 -23.45 -9.49
CA ARG A 868 17.79 -24.19 -10.63
C ARG A 868 17.55 -23.27 -11.83
N ILE A 869 17.05 -22.07 -11.61
CA ILE A 869 16.85 -21.08 -12.68
C ILE A 869 18.18 -20.66 -13.32
N ALA A 870 19.20 -20.38 -12.50
CA ALA A 870 20.53 -20.05 -13.00
C ALA A 870 21.09 -21.17 -13.89
N GLU A 871 20.82 -22.44 -13.53
CA GLU A 871 21.24 -23.58 -14.33
C GLU A 871 20.48 -23.71 -15.66
N LEU A 872 19.17 -23.48 -15.66
CA LEU A 872 18.39 -23.45 -16.91
C LEU A 872 18.95 -22.42 -17.90
N ASP A 873 19.37 -21.25 -17.38
CA ASP A 873 19.96 -20.20 -18.20
C ASP A 873 21.35 -20.57 -18.74
N ARG A 874 22.19 -21.22 -17.91
CA ARG A 874 23.49 -21.75 -18.35
C ARG A 874 23.32 -22.80 -19.46
N GLN A 875 22.25 -23.58 -19.41
CA GLN A 875 21.90 -24.59 -20.42
C GLN A 875 21.18 -24.01 -21.64
N GLY A 876 20.83 -22.71 -21.64
CA GLY A 876 20.12 -22.06 -22.74
C GLY A 876 18.65 -22.46 -22.87
N VAL A 877 18.02 -23.00 -21.81
CA VAL A 877 16.61 -23.39 -21.81
C VAL A 877 15.72 -22.16 -21.95
N GLN A 878 14.84 -22.16 -22.95
CA GLN A 878 13.98 -21.03 -23.29
C GLN A 878 12.71 -21.02 -22.44
N TRP A 879 12.82 -20.61 -21.18
CA TRP A 879 11.67 -20.46 -20.27
C TRP A 879 11.07 -19.04 -20.26
N ARG A 880 11.82 -18.03 -20.75
CA ARG A 880 11.35 -16.64 -20.91
C ARG A 880 10.56 -16.49 -22.20
N LYS A 881 9.31 -16.94 -22.18
CA LYS A 881 8.45 -17.07 -23.36
C LYS A 881 7.25 -16.12 -23.34
N PHE A 882 7.36 -14.94 -22.72
CA PHE A 882 6.24 -14.00 -22.66
C PHE A 882 6.38 -12.88 -23.70
N LYS A 883 5.24 -12.40 -24.20
CA LYS A 883 5.20 -11.29 -25.15
C LYS A 883 5.64 -9.98 -24.47
N GLU A 884 5.94 -8.96 -25.26
CA GLU A 884 6.25 -7.60 -24.80
C GLU A 884 7.47 -7.49 -23.88
N ILE A 885 7.30 -7.29 -22.56
CA ILE A 885 8.41 -7.03 -21.61
C ILE A 885 9.13 -8.30 -21.14
N ASN A 886 8.49 -9.47 -21.29
CA ASN A 886 9.05 -10.76 -20.86
C ASN A 886 9.46 -10.78 -19.37
N ILE A 887 10.71 -11.10 -19.03
CA ILE A 887 11.23 -11.08 -17.64
C ILE A 887 12.41 -10.11 -17.57
N VAL A 888 12.41 -9.23 -16.57
CA VAL A 888 13.45 -8.20 -16.39
C VAL A 888 14.06 -8.25 -14.99
N ASP A 889 15.27 -7.74 -14.86
CA ASP A 889 15.98 -7.61 -13.59
C ASP A 889 15.44 -6.43 -12.75
N LEU A 890 15.95 -6.27 -11.53
CA LEU A 890 15.60 -5.14 -10.64
C LEU A 890 15.84 -3.74 -11.25
N ASN A 891 16.60 -3.65 -12.34
CA ASN A 891 16.90 -2.42 -13.06
C ASN A 891 16.12 -2.30 -14.38
N TYR A 892 15.08 -3.11 -14.58
CA TYR A 892 14.24 -3.13 -15.78
C TYR A 892 15.00 -3.50 -17.07
N ARG A 893 16.08 -4.29 -16.97
CA ARG A 893 16.84 -4.80 -18.13
C ARG A 893 16.44 -6.24 -18.43
N PRO A 894 16.49 -6.69 -19.70
CA PRO A 894 16.28 -8.10 -20.02
C PRO A 894 17.13 -9.01 -19.13
N ALA A 895 16.47 -9.91 -18.38
CA ALA A 895 17.15 -10.72 -17.39
C ALA A 895 17.82 -11.95 -18.00
N ASN A 896 19.06 -12.23 -17.63
CA ASN A 896 19.71 -13.54 -17.74
C ASN A 896 20.38 -13.84 -16.40
N TYR A 897 20.03 -14.95 -15.76
CA TYR A 897 20.44 -15.31 -14.40
C TYR A 897 21.54 -16.39 -14.38
N GLY A 898 22.07 -16.81 -15.53
CA GLY A 898 23.12 -17.84 -15.61
C GLY A 898 24.43 -17.45 -14.91
N HIS A 899 24.63 -16.15 -14.70
CA HIS A 899 25.75 -15.58 -13.97
C HIS A 899 25.62 -15.67 -12.43
N TRP A 900 24.46 -16.10 -11.91
CA TRP A 900 24.30 -16.26 -10.46
C TRP A 900 25.14 -17.43 -9.93
N SER A 901 25.94 -17.13 -8.92
CA SER A 901 26.57 -18.15 -8.08
C SER A 901 25.51 -18.93 -7.30
N PRO A 902 25.74 -20.23 -7.02
CA PRO A 902 24.86 -21.01 -6.15
C PRO A 902 24.61 -20.29 -4.81
N LEU A 903 23.34 -20.13 -4.47
CA LEU A 903 22.90 -19.65 -3.17
C LEU A 903 22.95 -20.77 -2.14
N PRO A 904 23.33 -20.47 -0.89
CA PRO A 904 23.20 -21.41 0.21
C PRO A 904 21.77 -21.97 0.30
N SER A 905 21.65 -23.26 0.61
CA SER A 905 20.35 -23.97 0.65
C SER A 905 20.38 -25.03 1.76
N GLY A 906 19.27 -25.24 2.45
CA GLY A 906 19.20 -26.19 3.55
C GLY A 906 19.44 -25.59 4.93
N LEU A 907 19.84 -26.44 5.86
CA LEU A 907 20.12 -26.11 7.26
C LEU A 907 21.62 -25.85 7.43
N ASN A 908 22.00 -24.59 7.64
CA ASN A 908 23.37 -24.11 7.49
C ASN A 908 24.07 -23.78 8.81
N SER A 909 23.45 -24.09 9.95
CA SER A 909 24.00 -23.78 11.26
C SER A 909 23.87 -24.94 12.23
N GLU A 910 24.49 -24.75 13.39
CA GLU A 910 24.28 -25.60 14.55
C GLU A 910 22.84 -25.51 15.03
N VAL A 911 22.18 -26.66 15.17
CA VAL A 911 20.84 -26.76 15.74
C VAL A 911 20.96 -26.93 17.26
N ARG A 912 20.14 -26.21 18.02
CA ARG A 912 20.17 -26.26 19.48
C ARG A 912 18.80 -26.61 20.03
N LEU A 913 18.80 -27.39 21.10
CA LEU A 913 17.63 -27.64 21.92
C LEU A 913 17.82 -26.96 23.27
N ILE A 914 17.04 -25.92 23.52
CA ILE A 914 17.21 -24.98 24.63
C ILE A 914 16.14 -25.28 25.69
N PRO A 915 16.51 -25.73 26.90
CA PRO A 915 15.56 -25.90 28.00
C PRO A 915 15.12 -24.53 28.51
N VAL A 916 13.83 -24.38 28.76
CA VAL A 916 13.26 -23.13 29.28
C VAL A 916 12.41 -23.39 30.52
N ASN A 917 12.39 -22.37 31.39
CA ASN A 917 11.43 -22.29 32.48
C ASN A 917 10.29 -21.36 32.06
N VAL A 918 9.06 -21.74 32.40
CA VAL A 918 7.85 -20.99 32.05
C VAL A 918 7.36 -20.24 33.28
N MET A 919 7.30 -18.92 33.17
CA MET A 919 6.74 -18.05 34.18
C MET A 919 5.33 -17.62 33.75
N PRO A 920 4.30 -17.84 34.60
CA PRO A 920 2.97 -17.27 34.36
C PRO A 920 3.01 -15.75 34.48
#